data_AF-A0A7X7U3M5-F1
#
_entry.id   AF-A0A7X7U3M5-F1
#
_cell.length_a   1.000
_cell.length_b   1.000
_cell.length_c   1.000
_cell.angle_alpha   90.00
_cell.angle_beta   90.00
_cell.angle_gamma   90.00
#
_symmetry.space_group_name_H-M   'P 1'
#
loop_
_entity.id
_entity.type
_entity.pdbx_description
1 polymer ?
#
loop_
_entity_poly.entity_id
_entity_poly.type
_entity_poly.pdbx_seq_one_letter_code
_entity_poly.pdbx_strand_id
1 'polypeptide(L)'
;MSHRLQIRSSRFVIALLTLCVVPATCLAAEDFVPGIQELYRLDRLPTLRESVKVASISSYDRTGGNNDGFGGEYSFVRKEPGGLVLADLEGPGVIYRVWTPTPTDDTLEFYFDGESEPRISVKYRDLFLGVHPALPRPLVGFGAGGFYSYVPLPYEKSCKVFIRAERTQFYQINFATYPKGTAIRSFTTETTAEQRKNIEKAKELFSSAGKDVSAYVAPEGGRIETIKTKLTLEPGKASAIFSVDRPGRIVGIRLSPADALAGKKRDVVLRAFWDGDAQPAIASPAGDFFGYAWGEPAVKSLLFGTSDGVDYCYFPMPFDKSARVELYAEPGLDRSVSLTAEVLFVPVPRRDNEGKFYALWRRENPTTQGKPFTFVETQGRGHLVGVIQQSQGLESGNTYFFEGDDQTTIDGELVIHGTGSEDFYNGGWYDVAGRWETRRSFPLSGCIDYKKHLGRTGAYRLFLGDAYAYRKSLLQTIEHAPTGNDLLNDYCGVTFLYSQDRPTCDLSLPRAEQRAVVDLKRIVFAAWWNIPIHAYSYQNASLVKGGEKIDDQNVQFLSLQTRGGDTFGHHFVSFACELPAAGRYKIAVDAVKGPAQGQVQLSVDEAPMGPMVDFYAEKRQRVAGVQMGTLDLVEGTNNLLFKIMGHNEKSQGQAFDVINVICEKVD
;
A
#
# COMPACT_ATOMS: atom_id res chain seq x y z
N MET A 1 64.64 81.91 28.29
CA MET A 1 63.17 81.79 28.16
C MET A 1 62.85 80.51 27.41
N SER A 2 61.76 79.88 27.82
CA SER A 2 61.25 78.53 27.52
C SER A 2 60.88 78.26 26.05
N HIS A 3 61.00 77.01 25.60
CA HIS A 3 59.93 76.07 25.14
C HIS A 3 60.56 74.95 24.27
N ARG A 4 60.62 73.66 24.68
CA ARG A 4 59.58 72.58 24.64
C ARG A 4 58.89 72.49 23.25
N LEU A 5 58.72 71.36 22.57
CA LEU A 5 58.45 69.98 23.02
C LEU A 5 58.56 68.95 21.85
N GLN A 6 59.04 67.74 22.20
CA GLN A 6 58.68 66.37 21.75
C GLN A 6 58.40 65.99 20.29
N ILE A 7 59.27 65.08 19.81
CA ILE A 7 59.10 64.15 18.70
C ILE A 7 58.34 62.90 19.20
N ARG A 8 57.27 62.49 18.51
CA ARG A 8 56.55 61.22 18.77
C ARG A 8 57.20 60.08 18.00
N SER A 9 57.48 58.99 18.72
CA SER A 9 57.96 57.71 18.22
C SER A 9 56.78 56.83 17.76
N SER A 10 56.84 56.36 16.52
CA SER A 10 55.90 55.38 15.97
C SER A 10 56.36 53.96 16.34
N ARG A 11 55.55 53.23 17.11
CA ARG A 11 55.73 51.80 17.38
C ARG A 11 55.10 50.99 16.26
N PHE A 12 55.91 50.18 15.56
CA PHE A 12 55.45 49.09 14.72
C PHE A 12 54.93 47.96 15.61
N VAL A 13 53.68 47.54 15.41
CA VAL A 13 53.11 46.32 15.99
C VAL A 13 53.14 45.26 14.90
N ILE A 14 53.99 44.25 15.09
CA ILE A 14 54.01 43.02 14.29
C ILE A 14 52.87 42.14 14.82
N ALA A 15 51.81 41.97 14.03
CA ALA A 15 50.76 41.00 14.31
C ALA A 15 51.23 39.61 13.83
N LEU A 16 51.52 38.72 14.79
CA LEU A 16 51.75 37.30 14.54
C LEU A 16 50.41 36.66 14.12
N LEU A 17 50.29 36.29 12.85
CA LEU A 17 49.24 35.39 12.36
C LEU A 17 49.61 33.96 12.73
N THR A 18 49.11 33.46 13.87
CA THR A 18 49.12 32.04 14.19
C THR A 18 48.11 31.32 13.30
N LEU A 19 48.61 30.61 12.30
CA LEU A 19 47.87 29.63 11.51
C LEU A 19 47.48 28.47 12.45
N CYS A 20 46.30 28.53 13.05
CA CYS A 20 45.69 27.34 13.66
C CYS A 20 45.22 26.43 12.53
N VAL A 21 46.06 25.46 12.16
CA VAL A 21 45.63 24.27 11.43
C VAL A 21 44.71 23.51 12.38
N VAL A 22 43.39 23.69 12.20
CA VAL A 22 42.40 22.83 12.83
C VAL A 22 42.62 21.43 12.22
N PRO A 23 43.00 20.41 13.02
CA PRO A 23 43.06 19.06 12.49
C PRO A 23 41.64 18.73 12.04
N ALA A 24 41.50 18.28 10.79
CA ALA A 24 40.29 17.63 10.33
C ALA A 24 39.95 16.56 11.36
N THR A 25 38.91 16.80 12.14
CA THR A 25 38.34 15.78 13.00
C THR A 25 37.96 14.65 12.05
N CYS A 26 38.70 13.55 12.10
CA CYS A 26 38.17 12.26 11.72
C CYS A 26 36.83 12.14 12.44
N LEU A 27 35.74 12.42 11.72
CA LEU A 27 34.42 11.94 12.09
C LEU A 27 34.64 10.44 12.26
N ALA A 28 34.56 9.95 13.50
CA ALA A 28 34.54 8.53 13.76
C ALA A 28 33.53 7.95 12.78
N ALA A 29 33.98 7.05 11.89
CA ALA A 29 33.08 6.39 10.96
C ALA A 29 31.94 5.82 11.81
N GLU A 30 30.72 6.32 11.61
CA GLU A 30 29.55 5.77 12.30
C GLU A 30 29.53 4.27 12.02
N ASP A 31 29.48 3.47 13.09
CA ASP A 31 29.52 2.01 13.04
C ASP A 31 28.20 1.47 12.47
N PHE A 32 28.04 1.64 11.16
CA PHE A 32 26.87 1.22 10.39
C PHE A 32 27.29 0.19 9.35
N VAL A 33 26.66 -0.96 9.40
CA VAL A 33 26.86 -2.05 8.46
C VAL A 33 25.53 -2.35 7.76
N PRO A 34 25.50 -2.37 6.42
CA PRO A 34 24.31 -2.79 5.68
C PRO A 34 23.77 -4.14 6.17
N GLY A 35 22.48 -4.20 6.45
CA GLY A 35 21.82 -5.40 6.99
C GLY A 35 20.77 -5.01 8.02
N ILE A 36 20.77 -5.68 9.17
CA ILE A 36 19.73 -5.53 10.20
C ILE A 36 19.55 -4.10 10.73
N GLN A 37 20.60 -3.28 10.71
CA GLN A 37 20.51 -1.89 11.17
C GLN A 37 19.61 -1.03 10.28
N GLU A 38 19.45 -1.38 9.00
CA GLU A 38 18.51 -0.72 8.06
C GLU A 38 17.05 -0.80 8.53
N LEU A 39 16.73 -1.81 9.34
CA LEU A 39 15.37 -2.01 9.82
C LEU A 39 15.00 -1.13 11.00
N TYR A 40 15.96 -0.58 11.75
CA TYR A 40 15.67 0.21 12.96
C TYR A 40 16.36 1.58 13.07
N ARG A 41 17.43 1.83 12.30
CA ARG A 41 18.07 3.16 12.23
C ARG A 41 17.27 4.09 11.31
N LEU A 42 16.02 4.38 11.69
CA LEU A 42 15.14 5.24 10.90
C LEU A 42 15.70 6.66 10.77
N ASP A 43 16.52 7.10 11.73
CA ASP A 43 17.29 8.34 11.68
C ASP A 43 18.19 8.46 10.45
N ARG A 44 18.58 7.31 9.86
CA ARG A 44 19.40 7.23 8.64
C ARG A 44 18.60 7.12 7.35
N LEU A 45 17.26 7.06 7.39
CA LEU A 45 16.44 7.06 6.16
C LEU A 45 16.78 8.19 5.17
N PRO A 46 17.15 9.42 5.60
CA PRO A 46 17.55 10.47 4.67
C PRO A 46 18.94 10.24 4.05
N THR A 47 19.78 9.39 4.64
CA THR A 47 21.14 9.15 4.15
C THR A 47 21.08 8.50 2.76
N LEU A 48 21.70 9.16 1.77
CA LEU A 48 21.79 8.65 0.41
C LEU A 48 22.45 7.27 0.43
N ARG A 49 21.80 6.30 -0.21
CA ARG A 49 22.28 4.91 -0.18
C ARG A 49 23.60 4.77 -0.95
N GLU A 50 24.48 3.94 -0.40
CA GLU A 50 25.79 3.64 -1.00
C GLU A 50 25.80 2.34 -1.81
N SER A 51 24.67 1.62 -1.88
CA SER A 51 24.52 0.48 -2.78
C SER A 51 24.83 0.88 -4.23
N VAL A 52 25.49 -0.02 -4.97
CA VAL A 52 25.78 0.16 -6.39
C VAL A 52 24.67 -0.38 -7.27
N LYS A 53 23.86 -1.31 -6.75
CA LYS A 53 22.68 -1.85 -7.42
C LYS A 53 21.62 -2.22 -6.38
N VAL A 54 20.37 -1.96 -6.69
CA VAL A 54 19.19 -2.52 -6.00
C VAL A 54 18.33 -3.15 -7.08
N ALA A 55 17.90 -4.40 -6.87
CA ALA A 55 17.19 -5.17 -7.88
C ALA A 55 16.28 -6.24 -7.26
N SER A 56 15.47 -6.88 -8.09
CA SER A 56 14.66 -8.03 -7.73
C SER A 56 14.87 -9.18 -8.70
N ILE A 57 14.88 -10.41 -8.19
CA ILE A 57 14.66 -11.60 -9.01
C ILE A 57 13.25 -12.11 -8.69
N SER A 58 12.43 -12.27 -9.72
CA SER A 58 11.05 -12.74 -9.60
C SER A 58 10.73 -13.80 -10.64
N SER A 59 9.54 -14.38 -10.50
CA SER A 59 8.99 -15.37 -11.42
C SER A 59 8.25 -14.78 -12.63
N TYR A 60 8.40 -13.48 -12.90
CA TYR A 60 7.68 -12.77 -13.94
C TYR A 60 7.79 -13.40 -15.34
N ASP A 61 6.76 -13.19 -16.15
CA ASP A 61 6.69 -13.64 -17.52
C ASP A 61 7.62 -12.84 -18.43
N ARG A 62 8.71 -13.47 -18.86
CA ARG A 62 9.72 -12.85 -19.71
C ARG A 62 9.24 -12.57 -21.14
N THR A 63 8.05 -13.03 -21.51
CA THR A 63 7.43 -12.72 -22.82
C THR A 63 6.55 -11.48 -22.80
N GLY A 64 6.26 -10.92 -21.62
CA GLY A 64 5.27 -9.86 -21.41
C GLY A 64 3.82 -10.38 -21.37
N GLY A 65 3.65 -11.69 -21.18
CA GLY A 65 2.36 -12.30 -20.84
C GLY A 65 2.04 -12.20 -19.34
N ASN A 66 1.18 -13.08 -18.83
CA ASN A 66 0.72 -13.10 -17.45
C ASN A 66 0.97 -14.49 -16.79
N ASN A 67 2.04 -15.18 -17.20
CA ASN A 67 2.47 -16.46 -16.62
C ASN A 67 3.52 -16.27 -15.52
N ASP A 68 3.27 -15.35 -14.58
CA ASP A 68 4.23 -14.90 -13.55
C ASP A 68 4.48 -15.90 -12.42
N GLY A 69 3.99 -17.13 -12.57
CA GLY A 69 4.11 -18.21 -11.59
C GLY A 69 3.12 -19.36 -11.82
N PHE A 70 2.06 -19.14 -12.60
CA PHE A 70 0.99 -20.13 -12.85
C PHE A 70 1.45 -21.43 -13.48
N GLY A 71 2.44 -21.38 -14.38
CA GLY A 71 3.04 -22.53 -15.06
C GLY A 71 4.40 -22.95 -14.48
N GLY A 72 5.04 -22.09 -13.67
CA GLY A 72 6.38 -22.34 -13.11
C GLY A 72 7.52 -22.28 -14.14
N GLU A 73 7.21 -21.92 -15.39
CA GLU A 73 8.17 -21.84 -16.50
C GLU A 73 9.28 -20.83 -16.23
N TYR A 74 8.92 -19.68 -15.65
CA TYR A 74 9.81 -18.57 -15.35
C TYR A 74 10.25 -18.52 -13.89
N SER A 75 9.76 -19.44 -13.06
CA SER A 75 9.94 -19.47 -11.61
C SER A 75 11.29 -20.05 -11.16
N PHE A 76 12.36 -19.72 -11.87
CA PHE A 76 13.75 -20.02 -11.51
C PHE A 76 14.71 -19.25 -12.42
N VAL A 77 15.99 -19.12 -12.02
CA VAL A 77 17.06 -18.59 -12.89
C VAL A 77 17.77 -19.71 -13.65
N ARG A 78 17.87 -20.92 -13.07
CA ARG A 78 18.31 -22.14 -13.75
C ARG A 78 17.88 -23.39 -12.98
N LYS A 79 17.99 -24.55 -13.64
CA LYS A 79 17.83 -25.87 -13.02
C LYS A 79 19.20 -26.45 -12.67
N GLU A 80 19.30 -27.11 -11.52
CA GLU A 80 20.46 -27.92 -11.10
C GLU A 80 19.98 -29.32 -10.70
N PRO A 81 20.86 -30.34 -10.64
CA PRO A 81 20.47 -31.64 -10.13
C PRO A 81 19.79 -31.55 -8.76
N GLY A 82 18.55 -32.05 -8.67
CA GLY A 82 17.78 -32.08 -7.42
C GLY A 82 16.98 -30.81 -7.10
N GLY A 83 16.90 -29.82 -7.99
CA GLY A 83 16.05 -28.65 -7.73
C GLY A 83 16.25 -27.45 -8.67
N LEU A 84 15.83 -26.29 -8.18
CA LEU A 84 15.81 -25.03 -8.91
C LEU A 84 16.62 -23.97 -8.18
N VAL A 85 17.45 -23.22 -8.92
CA VAL A 85 18.09 -22.02 -8.39
C VAL A 85 17.13 -20.86 -8.59
N LEU A 86 16.74 -20.19 -7.51
CA LEU A 86 15.82 -19.04 -7.53
C LEU A 86 16.58 -17.72 -7.64
N ALA A 87 17.80 -17.67 -7.11
CA ALA A 87 18.71 -16.54 -7.22
C ALA A 87 20.16 -17.01 -7.15
N ASP A 88 21.03 -16.36 -7.91
CA ASP A 88 22.49 -16.55 -7.85
C ASP A 88 23.14 -15.17 -7.90
N LEU A 89 23.51 -14.66 -6.72
CA LEU A 89 23.89 -13.27 -6.50
C LEU A 89 25.39 -13.17 -6.27
N GLU A 90 26.02 -12.16 -6.88
CA GLU A 90 27.47 -11.92 -6.79
C GLU A 90 27.81 -10.57 -6.12
N GLY A 91 28.99 -10.52 -5.51
CA GLY A 91 29.54 -9.36 -4.82
C GLY A 91 29.09 -9.27 -3.35
N PRO A 92 29.62 -8.29 -2.59
CA PRO A 92 29.11 -8.02 -1.26
C PRO A 92 27.70 -7.45 -1.38
N GLY A 93 26.72 -8.09 -0.74
CA GLY A 93 25.32 -7.75 -0.90
C GLY A 93 24.46 -8.20 0.27
N VAL A 94 23.18 -7.84 0.19
CA VAL A 94 22.17 -8.20 1.19
C VAL A 94 20.86 -8.51 0.49
N ILE A 95 20.28 -9.68 0.74
CA ILE A 95 18.86 -9.92 0.43
C ILE A 95 18.05 -9.25 1.53
N TYR A 96 17.14 -8.34 1.16
CA TYR A 96 16.34 -7.56 2.11
C TYR A 96 14.88 -7.99 2.18
N ARG A 97 14.37 -8.61 1.11
CA ARG A 97 13.00 -9.12 1.08
C ARG A 97 12.93 -10.41 0.30
N VAL A 98 12.23 -11.39 0.87
CA VAL A 98 11.74 -12.57 0.15
C VAL A 98 10.23 -12.60 0.30
N TRP A 99 9.50 -12.80 -0.80
CA TRP A 99 8.04 -12.90 -0.80
C TRP A 99 7.54 -14.04 -1.70
N THR A 100 6.40 -14.63 -1.32
CA THR A 100 5.61 -15.55 -2.14
C THR A 100 4.15 -15.63 -1.62
N PRO A 101 3.15 -15.86 -2.48
CA PRO A 101 1.78 -16.20 -2.09
C PRO A 101 1.54 -17.72 -2.06
N THR A 102 2.54 -18.52 -2.43
CA THR A 102 2.45 -19.97 -2.65
C THR A 102 3.62 -20.71 -2.02
N PRO A 103 3.94 -20.49 -0.72
CA PRO A 103 5.00 -21.26 -0.10
C PRO A 103 4.61 -22.74 -0.01
N THR A 104 5.58 -23.62 -0.28
CA THR A 104 5.43 -25.08 -0.22
C THR A 104 6.15 -25.66 1.01
N ASP A 105 6.12 -26.99 1.14
CA ASP A 105 6.86 -27.73 2.16
C ASP A 105 8.20 -28.26 1.64
N ASP A 106 8.57 -27.92 0.40
CA ASP A 106 9.88 -28.24 -0.19
C ASP A 106 11.01 -27.52 0.56
N THR A 107 12.22 -28.08 0.52
CA THR A 107 13.37 -27.51 1.21
C THR A 107 13.92 -26.32 0.43
N LEU A 108 13.95 -25.14 1.05
CA LEU A 108 14.62 -23.93 0.57
C LEU A 108 15.96 -23.77 1.29
N GLU A 109 17.01 -23.51 0.51
CA GLU A 109 18.40 -23.50 0.93
C GLU A 109 19.10 -22.20 0.53
N PHE A 110 19.93 -21.67 1.42
CA PHE A 110 20.78 -20.50 1.16
C PHE A 110 22.25 -20.87 1.35
N TYR A 111 23.01 -20.76 0.27
CA TYR A 111 24.45 -21.00 0.23
C TYR A 111 25.17 -19.66 0.16
N PHE A 112 26.11 -19.41 1.06
CA PHE A 112 26.84 -18.14 1.14
C PHE A 112 28.27 -18.34 0.65
N ASP A 113 28.80 -17.37 -0.08
CA ASP A 113 30.21 -17.27 -0.47
C ASP A 113 30.82 -18.51 -1.17
N GLY A 114 30.00 -19.27 -1.89
CA GLY A 114 30.42 -20.47 -2.60
C GLY A 114 30.56 -21.72 -1.71
N GLU A 115 29.98 -21.70 -0.51
CA GLU A 115 29.92 -22.87 0.37
C GLU A 115 29.22 -24.07 -0.28
N SER A 116 29.69 -25.28 0.04
CA SER A 116 29.09 -26.53 -0.43
C SER A 116 27.87 -26.97 0.38
N GLU A 117 27.74 -26.47 1.61
CA GLU A 117 26.62 -26.75 2.52
C GLU A 117 25.83 -25.47 2.78
N PRO A 118 24.48 -25.52 2.84
CA PRO A 118 23.68 -24.34 3.07
C PRO A 118 23.72 -23.93 4.55
N ARG A 119 23.80 -22.62 4.83
CA ARG A 119 23.68 -22.09 6.21
C ARG A 119 22.24 -22.03 6.70
N ILE A 120 21.28 -21.94 5.77
CA ILE A 120 19.86 -22.03 6.04
C ILE A 120 19.32 -23.16 5.17
N SER A 121 18.68 -24.15 5.78
CA SER A 121 17.94 -25.21 5.09
C SER A 121 16.65 -25.46 5.88
N VAL A 122 15.53 -24.99 5.33
CA VAL A 122 14.20 -25.02 5.99
C VAL A 122 13.13 -25.38 4.97
N LYS A 123 11.94 -25.79 5.42
CA LYS A 123 10.79 -25.81 4.51
C LYS A 123 10.55 -24.40 3.99
N TYR A 124 10.16 -24.23 2.73
CA TYR A 124 9.95 -22.91 2.14
C TYR A 124 8.95 -22.09 2.98
N ARG A 125 7.85 -22.70 3.43
CA ARG A 125 6.90 -22.07 4.34
C ARG A 125 7.52 -21.61 5.67
N ASP A 126 8.44 -22.38 6.25
CA ASP A 126 9.04 -22.10 7.56
C ASP A 126 9.93 -20.84 7.55
N LEU A 127 10.34 -20.37 6.36
CA LEU A 127 11.01 -19.08 6.19
C LEU A 127 10.18 -17.91 6.75
N PHE A 128 8.85 -18.05 6.76
CA PHE A 128 7.90 -16.97 7.04
C PHE A 128 7.15 -17.13 8.37
N LEU A 129 7.20 -18.32 8.97
CA LEU A 129 6.36 -18.67 10.13
C LEU A 129 6.97 -18.27 11.48
N GLY A 130 8.19 -17.74 11.51
CA GLY A 130 8.85 -17.38 12.77
C GLY A 130 9.30 -18.59 13.59
N VAL A 131 9.36 -19.79 13.00
CA VAL A 131 9.74 -21.04 13.67
C VAL A 131 11.25 -21.23 13.73
N HIS A 132 11.98 -20.67 12.76
CA HIS A 132 13.44 -20.70 12.74
C HIS A 132 13.99 -19.53 13.59
N PRO A 133 14.91 -19.76 14.56
CA PRO A 133 15.40 -18.71 15.47
C PRO A 133 16.02 -17.50 14.78
N ALA A 134 16.68 -17.73 13.64
CA ALA A 134 17.30 -16.66 12.86
C ALA A 134 16.32 -15.90 11.95
N LEU A 135 15.04 -16.32 11.90
CA LEU A 135 13.97 -15.71 11.12
C LEU A 135 12.79 -15.30 12.01
N PRO A 136 12.99 -14.41 13.00
CA PRO A 136 11.98 -14.16 14.03
C PRO A 136 10.82 -13.30 13.54
N ARG A 137 9.62 -13.54 14.10
CA ARG A 137 8.53 -12.55 14.07
C ARG A 137 8.88 -11.33 14.92
N PRO A 138 8.40 -10.11 14.57
CA PRO A 138 7.57 -9.79 13.40
C PRO A 138 8.36 -9.42 12.12
N LEU A 139 9.66 -9.74 12.03
CA LEU A 139 10.46 -9.45 10.83
C LEU A 139 10.08 -10.36 9.66
N VAL A 140 9.55 -11.54 9.96
CA VAL A 140 8.84 -12.40 9.01
C VAL A 140 7.35 -12.40 9.32
N GLY A 141 6.52 -12.65 8.30
CA GLY A 141 5.08 -12.67 8.48
C GLY A 141 4.32 -13.20 7.28
N PHE A 142 3.00 -13.21 7.44
CA PHE A 142 2.06 -13.56 6.40
C PHE A 142 0.73 -12.87 6.66
N GLY A 143 -0.07 -12.75 5.61
CA GLY A 143 -1.42 -12.19 5.66
C GLY A 143 -1.79 -11.58 4.31
N ALA A 144 -3.06 -11.22 4.14
CA ALA A 144 -3.58 -10.72 2.86
C ALA A 144 -3.27 -11.64 1.65
N GLY A 145 -3.10 -12.95 1.90
CA GLY A 145 -2.75 -13.96 0.90
C GLY A 145 -1.26 -14.18 0.63
N GLY A 146 -0.39 -13.31 1.11
CA GLY A 146 1.06 -13.39 0.90
C GLY A 146 1.86 -13.77 2.15
N PHE A 147 3.12 -14.15 1.91
CA PHE A 147 4.14 -14.47 2.91
C PHE A 147 5.39 -13.65 2.61
N TYR A 148 6.01 -13.07 3.64
CA TYR A 148 7.14 -12.17 3.46
C TYR A 148 8.18 -12.33 4.58
N SER A 149 9.44 -12.14 4.23
CA SER A 149 10.57 -12.02 5.16
C SER A 149 11.31 -10.73 4.88
N TYR A 150 11.45 -9.89 5.90
CA TYR A 150 12.32 -8.70 5.89
C TYR A 150 13.64 -8.93 6.62
N VAL A 151 13.92 -10.17 7.03
CA VAL A 151 15.18 -10.50 7.72
C VAL A 151 16.33 -10.35 6.73
N PRO A 152 17.29 -9.43 6.97
CA PRO A 152 18.36 -9.22 6.00
C PRO A 152 19.33 -10.39 6.00
N LEU A 153 19.65 -10.92 4.82
CA LEU A 153 20.62 -11.99 4.62
C LEU A 153 21.86 -11.41 3.91
N PRO A 154 22.83 -10.85 4.65
CA PRO A 154 24.06 -10.35 4.07
C PRO A 154 24.95 -11.49 3.54
N TYR A 155 25.73 -11.19 2.50
CA TYR A 155 26.74 -12.07 1.91
C TYR A 155 27.95 -11.23 1.48
N GLU A 156 29.16 -11.72 1.74
CA GLU A 156 30.41 -11.01 1.46
C GLU A 156 30.84 -11.14 -0.01
N LYS A 157 30.60 -12.32 -0.60
CA LYS A 157 31.04 -12.66 -1.96
C LYS A 157 29.90 -13.09 -2.86
N SER A 158 28.99 -13.93 -2.37
CA SER A 158 27.88 -14.44 -3.16
C SER A 158 26.77 -15.06 -2.31
N CYS A 159 25.55 -15.15 -2.85
CA CYS A 159 24.47 -15.92 -2.26
C CYS A 159 23.69 -16.68 -3.33
N LYS A 160 23.61 -18.01 -3.21
CA LYS A 160 22.75 -18.86 -4.03
C LYS A 160 21.52 -19.29 -3.22
N VAL A 161 20.34 -19.00 -3.75
CA VAL A 161 19.05 -19.45 -3.19
C VAL A 161 18.56 -20.62 -4.03
N PHE A 162 18.41 -21.78 -3.41
CA PHE A 162 18.08 -23.04 -4.09
C PHE A 162 16.87 -23.70 -3.43
N ILE A 163 15.94 -24.24 -4.23
CA ILE A 163 14.80 -25.01 -3.72
C ILE A 163 14.82 -26.43 -4.26
N ARG A 164 14.68 -27.41 -3.37
CA ARG A 164 14.57 -28.84 -3.71
C ARG A 164 13.15 -29.18 -4.16
N ALA A 165 12.80 -28.70 -5.35
CA ALA A 165 11.49 -28.95 -5.95
C ALA A 165 11.64 -29.16 -7.47
N GLU A 166 10.74 -29.94 -8.07
CA GLU A 166 10.66 -30.04 -9.53
C GLU A 166 10.12 -28.75 -10.16
N ARG A 167 9.31 -28.02 -9.38
CA ARG A 167 8.60 -26.81 -9.77
C ARG A 167 8.34 -25.93 -8.56
N THR A 168 8.42 -24.62 -8.75
CA THR A 168 7.88 -23.61 -7.83
C THR A 168 6.99 -22.63 -8.60
N GLN A 169 6.25 -21.80 -7.88
CA GLN A 169 5.34 -20.80 -8.46
C GLN A 169 5.88 -19.38 -8.17
N PHE A 170 5.00 -18.46 -7.77
CA PHE A 170 5.29 -17.05 -7.62
C PHE A 170 6.35 -16.80 -6.54
N TYR A 171 7.35 -15.98 -6.86
CA TYR A 171 8.30 -15.49 -5.86
C TYR A 171 8.90 -14.14 -6.26
N GLN A 172 9.35 -13.38 -5.26
CA GLN A 172 10.17 -12.18 -5.44
C GLN A 172 11.29 -12.16 -4.38
N ILE A 173 12.53 -11.87 -4.80
CA ILE A 173 13.70 -11.72 -3.94
C ILE A 173 14.35 -10.36 -4.25
N ASN A 174 14.15 -9.37 -3.36
CA ASN A 174 14.78 -8.06 -3.49
C ASN A 174 16.12 -8.04 -2.75
N PHE A 175 17.14 -7.48 -3.41
CA PHE A 175 18.49 -7.40 -2.87
C PHE A 175 19.18 -6.09 -3.26
N ALA A 176 20.25 -5.77 -2.52
CA ALA A 176 21.17 -4.71 -2.88
C ALA A 176 22.61 -5.22 -2.90
N THR A 177 23.39 -4.72 -3.86
CA THR A 177 24.84 -4.97 -3.99
C THR A 177 25.59 -3.70 -3.60
N TYR A 178 26.73 -3.86 -2.93
CA TYR A 178 27.54 -2.78 -2.38
C TYR A 178 28.94 -2.71 -3.03
N PRO A 179 29.67 -1.60 -2.90
CA PRO A 179 31.05 -1.51 -3.36
C PRO A 179 31.94 -2.59 -2.73
N LYS A 180 32.91 -3.11 -3.51
CA LYS A 180 33.96 -4.00 -2.99
C LYS A 180 34.67 -3.34 -1.80
N GLY A 181 34.90 -4.11 -0.73
CA GLY A 181 35.51 -3.62 0.51
C GLY A 181 34.53 -3.01 1.51
N THR A 182 33.24 -2.95 1.20
CA THR A 182 32.20 -2.66 2.22
C THR A 182 32.24 -3.77 3.27
N ALA A 183 32.19 -3.41 4.56
CA ALA A 183 32.36 -4.32 5.69
C ALA A 183 31.13 -5.23 5.93
N ILE A 184 30.64 -5.91 4.88
CA ILE A 184 29.57 -6.90 4.94
C ILE A 184 30.17 -8.24 5.34
N ARG A 185 29.55 -8.89 6.33
CA ARG A 185 29.87 -10.26 6.73
C ARG A 185 28.68 -11.14 6.40
N SER A 186 28.95 -12.33 5.86
CA SER A 186 27.90 -13.27 5.49
C SER A 186 27.07 -13.72 6.68
N PHE A 187 25.79 -13.90 6.43
CA PHE A 187 24.79 -14.29 7.41
C PHE A 187 25.22 -15.54 8.20
N THR A 188 25.00 -15.53 9.51
CA THR A 188 25.24 -16.69 10.38
C THR A 188 23.98 -16.99 11.19
N THR A 189 23.72 -18.28 11.40
CA THR A 189 22.66 -18.76 12.30
C THR A 189 23.06 -18.64 13.77
N GLU A 190 24.36 -18.63 14.05
CA GLU A 190 24.92 -18.41 15.39
C GLU A 190 25.14 -16.91 15.64
N THR A 191 24.15 -16.26 16.24
CA THR A 191 24.20 -14.81 16.47
C THR A 191 25.11 -14.44 17.65
N THR A 192 26.01 -13.48 17.43
CA THR A 192 26.77 -12.83 18.51
C THR A 192 25.85 -12.04 19.45
N ALA A 193 26.35 -11.63 20.62
CA ALA A 193 25.60 -10.78 21.54
C ALA A 193 25.15 -9.45 20.90
N GLU A 194 26.00 -8.88 20.05
CA GLU A 194 25.71 -7.65 19.31
C GLU A 194 24.63 -7.87 18.23
N GLN A 195 24.72 -8.94 17.45
CA GLN A 195 23.70 -9.27 16.45
C GLN A 195 22.33 -9.48 17.10
N ARG A 196 22.27 -10.18 18.24
CA ARG A 196 21.02 -10.33 19.02
C ARG A 196 20.44 -8.99 19.44
N LYS A 197 21.27 -8.06 19.93
CA LYS A 197 20.83 -6.71 20.30
C LYS A 197 20.21 -5.96 19.11
N ASN A 198 20.81 -6.08 17.93
CA ASN A 198 20.29 -5.43 16.72
C ASN A 198 18.99 -6.07 16.23
N ILE A 199 18.86 -7.40 16.32
CA ILE A 199 17.61 -8.12 16.02
C ILE A 199 16.49 -7.69 16.97
N GLU A 200 16.75 -7.60 18.28
CA GLU A 200 15.73 -7.18 19.24
C GLU A 200 15.26 -5.74 19.00
N LYS A 201 16.17 -4.81 18.68
CA LYS A 201 15.79 -3.43 18.29
C LYS A 201 14.87 -3.41 17.06
N ALA A 202 15.17 -4.21 16.04
CA ALA A 202 14.33 -4.31 14.84
C ALA A 202 12.94 -4.89 15.18
N LYS A 203 12.89 -5.94 16.01
CA LYS A 203 11.62 -6.55 16.46
C LYS A 203 10.77 -5.59 17.27
N GLU A 204 11.38 -4.83 18.18
CA GLU A 204 10.71 -3.83 19.01
C GLU A 204 10.06 -2.75 18.12
N LEU A 205 10.82 -2.22 17.15
CA LEU A 205 10.30 -1.22 16.22
C LEU A 205 9.19 -1.78 15.34
N PHE A 206 9.35 -2.97 14.75
CA PHE A 206 8.30 -3.57 13.92
C PHE A 206 7.04 -3.92 14.72
N SER A 207 7.14 -4.10 16.03
CA SER A 207 6.01 -4.27 16.96
C SER A 207 5.36 -2.94 17.39
N SER A 208 5.85 -1.82 16.84
CA SER A 208 5.45 -0.45 17.19
C SER A 208 4.68 0.27 16.09
N ALA A 209 4.20 -0.44 15.07
CA ALA A 209 3.29 0.13 14.06
C ALA A 209 2.07 0.80 14.73
N GLY A 210 1.79 2.04 14.34
CA GLY A 210 0.76 2.88 14.96
C GLY A 210 1.10 3.49 16.32
N LYS A 211 2.32 3.32 16.82
CA LYS A 211 2.81 3.99 18.04
C LYS A 211 3.76 5.13 17.68
N ASP A 212 4.14 5.90 18.70
CA ASP A 212 5.21 6.88 18.57
C ASP A 212 6.57 6.19 18.39
N VAL A 213 7.14 6.32 17.19
CA VAL A 213 8.48 5.81 16.86
C VAL A 213 9.52 6.91 16.68
N SER A 214 9.21 8.15 17.10
CA SER A 214 10.09 9.31 16.91
C SER A 214 11.48 9.15 17.53
N ALA A 215 11.62 8.32 18.57
CA ALA A 215 12.91 7.98 19.18
C ALA A 215 13.86 7.20 18.24
N TYR A 216 13.33 6.47 17.25
CA TYR A 216 14.13 5.77 16.24
C TYR A 216 14.50 6.66 15.05
N VAL A 217 13.81 7.80 14.92
CA VAL A 217 13.93 8.75 13.80
C VAL A 217 14.78 9.96 14.17
N ALA A 218 14.77 10.34 15.46
CA ALA A 218 15.63 11.38 15.97
C ALA A 218 17.11 10.94 15.93
N PRO A 219 18.01 11.75 15.36
CA PRO A 219 19.43 11.43 15.34
C PRO A 219 20.01 11.43 16.76
N GLU A 220 21.10 10.68 16.96
CA GLU A 220 21.77 10.59 18.25
C GLU A 220 22.13 11.98 18.80
N GLY A 221 21.85 12.20 20.10
CA GLY A 221 22.04 13.48 20.77
C GLY A 221 21.01 14.57 20.43
N GLY A 222 20.11 14.32 19.48
CA GLY A 222 19.03 15.23 19.12
C GLY A 222 17.91 15.25 20.17
N ARG A 223 17.50 16.44 20.61
CA ARG A 223 16.33 16.64 21.47
C ARG A 223 15.11 17.01 20.63
N ILE A 224 14.01 16.27 20.83
CA ILE A 224 12.73 16.58 20.18
C ILE A 224 12.06 17.76 20.88
N GLU A 225 11.71 18.77 20.10
CA GLU A 225 10.85 19.89 20.43
C GLU A 225 9.47 19.66 19.79
N THR A 226 8.42 19.56 20.61
CA THR A 226 7.04 19.40 20.09
C THR A 226 6.37 20.77 19.98
N ILE A 227 6.06 21.17 18.75
CA ILE A 227 5.31 22.40 18.47
C ILE A 227 3.86 22.03 18.22
N LYS A 228 2.98 22.55 19.08
CA LYS A 228 1.53 22.31 19.02
C LYS A 228 0.80 23.56 18.52
N THR A 229 0.00 23.38 17.48
CA THR A 229 -0.83 24.43 16.87
C THR A 229 -2.28 23.98 16.84
N LYS A 230 -3.21 24.80 17.35
CA LYS A 230 -4.65 24.59 17.16
C LYS A 230 -5.13 25.53 16.06
N LEU A 231 -5.91 25.01 15.12
CA LEU A 231 -6.40 25.78 14.00
C LEU A 231 -7.78 25.33 13.56
N THR A 232 -8.54 26.30 13.04
CA THR A 232 -9.73 26.07 12.23
C THR A 232 -9.37 26.46 10.80
N LEU A 233 -9.63 25.59 9.83
CA LEU A 233 -9.35 25.87 8.44
C LEU A 233 -10.43 26.79 7.86
N GLU A 234 -10.00 27.78 7.10
CA GLU A 234 -10.87 28.67 6.36
C GLU A 234 -10.76 28.34 4.86
N PRO A 235 -11.89 28.17 4.15
CA PRO A 235 -11.87 27.87 2.72
C PRO A 235 -11.04 28.88 1.92
N GLY A 236 -10.20 28.36 1.03
CA GLY A 236 -9.30 29.14 0.19
C GLY A 236 -8.05 29.68 0.90
N LYS A 237 -7.83 29.37 2.18
CA LYS A 237 -6.68 29.86 2.95
C LYS A 237 -5.71 28.74 3.33
N ALA A 238 -4.44 29.14 3.46
CA ALA A 238 -3.39 28.30 4.00
C ALA A 238 -3.18 28.63 5.48
N SER A 239 -3.19 27.60 6.32
CA SER A 239 -2.96 27.71 7.75
C SER A 239 -1.66 27.02 8.11
N ALA A 240 -0.66 27.79 8.53
CA ALA A 240 0.63 27.25 8.96
C ALA A 240 0.45 26.42 10.23
N ILE A 241 0.97 25.19 10.23
CA ILE A 241 1.01 24.31 11.41
C ILE A 241 2.41 24.27 12.04
N PHE A 242 3.43 24.64 11.26
CA PHE A 242 4.82 24.74 11.69
C PHE A 242 5.60 25.72 10.81
N SER A 243 6.47 26.52 11.42
CA SER A 243 7.38 27.43 10.71
C SER A 243 8.62 27.68 11.57
N VAL A 244 9.80 27.42 11.03
CA VAL A 244 11.09 27.73 11.67
C VAL A 244 12.05 28.32 10.66
N ASP A 245 12.84 29.29 11.11
CA ASP A 245 13.91 29.93 10.34
C ASP A 245 15.28 29.58 10.94
N ARG A 246 15.49 28.27 11.14
CA ARG A 246 16.77 27.71 11.58
C ARG A 246 16.94 26.27 11.06
N PRO A 247 18.16 25.80 10.83
CA PRO A 247 18.42 24.44 10.34
C PRO A 247 17.87 23.37 11.30
N GLY A 248 17.46 22.23 10.75
CA GLY A 248 17.04 21.08 11.55
C GLY A 248 16.32 20.03 10.75
N ARG A 249 15.49 19.23 11.43
CA ARG A 249 14.68 18.19 10.80
C ARG A 249 13.36 17.98 11.52
N ILE A 250 12.29 17.72 10.76
CA ILE A 250 11.03 17.22 11.31
C ILE A 250 11.17 15.70 11.46
N VAL A 251 10.82 15.14 12.61
CA VAL A 251 10.86 13.70 12.88
C VAL A 251 9.48 13.11 13.17
N GLY A 252 8.44 13.95 13.09
CA GLY A 252 7.06 13.56 13.29
C GLY A 252 6.08 14.68 12.94
N ILE A 253 4.97 14.33 12.29
CA ILE A 253 3.80 15.17 12.12
C ILE A 253 2.62 14.37 12.66
N ARG A 254 1.80 14.98 13.53
CA ARG A 254 0.57 14.38 14.04
C ARG A 254 -0.59 15.35 13.93
N LEU A 255 -1.72 14.90 13.40
CA LEU A 255 -2.93 15.71 13.24
C LEU A 255 -4.11 15.01 13.92
N SER A 256 -4.89 15.76 14.71
CA SER A 256 -6.05 15.20 15.40
C SER A 256 -7.21 16.20 15.52
N PRO A 257 -8.46 15.72 15.50
CA PRO A 257 -8.85 14.33 15.26
C PRO A 257 -8.71 13.96 13.76
N ALA A 258 -8.47 12.69 13.46
CA ALA A 258 -8.24 12.20 12.09
C ALA A 258 -9.46 12.44 11.17
N ASP A 259 -10.68 12.25 11.70
CA ASP A 259 -11.92 12.53 10.97
C ASP A 259 -12.05 13.98 10.48
N ALA A 260 -11.28 14.92 11.04
CA ALA A 260 -11.16 16.28 10.54
C ALA A 260 -10.61 16.32 9.10
N LEU A 261 -9.86 15.32 8.64
CA LEU A 261 -9.30 15.22 7.30
C LEU A 261 -10.06 14.22 6.40
N ALA A 262 -11.08 13.54 6.93
CA ALA A 262 -11.91 12.64 6.14
C ALA A 262 -12.72 13.40 5.07
N GLY A 263 -13.00 12.72 3.97
CA GLY A 263 -13.82 13.25 2.89
C GLY A 263 -13.34 12.90 1.48
N LYS A 264 -14.32 12.53 0.64
CA LYS A 264 -14.11 12.14 -0.76
C LYS A 264 -13.60 13.25 -1.67
N LYS A 265 -13.74 14.51 -1.28
CA LYS A 265 -13.35 15.68 -2.10
C LYS A 265 -11.83 15.91 -2.17
N ARG A 266 -11.05 15.37 -1.23
CA ARG A 266 -9.59 15.57 -1.17
C ARG A 266 -9.21 17.07 -1.23
N ASP A 267 -9.96 17.88 -0.49
CA ASP A 267 -9.98 19.35 -0.53
C ASP A 267 -9.21 20.01 0.63
N VAL A 268 -8.63 19.22 1.53
CA VAL A 268 -7.59 19.68 2.47
C VAL A 268 -6.24 19.12 2.02
N VAL A 269 -5.29 20.01 1.73
CA VAL A 269 -3.97 19.67 1.18
C VAL A 269 -2.89 19.95 2.22
N LEU A 270 -2.04 18.96 2.49
CA LEU A 270 -0.81 19.16 3.25
C LEU A 270 0.28 19.70 2.32
N ARG A 271 0.90 20.82 2.71
CA ARG A 271 2.05 21.39 2.02
C ARG A 271 3.24 21.56 2.95
N ALA A 272 4.43 21.20 2.48
CA ALA A 272 5.69 21.48 3.17
C ALA A 272 6.72 22.10 2.23
N PHE A 273 7.48 23.06 2.73
CA PHE A 273 8.47 23.85 1.99
C PHE A 273 9.79 23.82 2.76
N TRP A 274 10.88 23.55 2.04
CA TRP A 274 12.24 23.51 2.60
C TRP A 274 13.04 24.71 2.09
N ASP A 275 13.78 25.35 2.99
CA ASP A 275 14.85 26.32 2.70
C ASP A 275 14.44 27.52 1.84
N GLY A 276 13.19 27.95 2.00
CA GLY A 276 12.62 29.09 1.27
C GLY A 276 12.24 28.79 -0.19
N ASP A 277 12.20 27.52 -0.60
CA ASP A 277 11.73 27.15 -1.93
C ASP A 277 10.27 27.60 -2.12
N ALA A 278 9.99 28.22 -3.27
CA ALA A 278 8.66 28.67 -3.63
C ALA A 278 7.71 27.51 -3.94
N GLN A 279 8.24 26.37 -4.38
CA GLN A 279 7.46 25.16 -4.65
C GLN A 279 7.49 24.20 -3.46
N PRO A 280 6.34 23.60 -3.11
CA PRO A 280 6.31 22.62 -2.03
C PRO A 280 7.14 21.37 -2.38
N ALA A 281 7.78 20.79 -1.37
CA ALA A 281 8.41 19.47 -1.44
C ALA A 281 7.41 18.34 -1.09
N ILE A 282 6.38 18.67 -0.31
CA ILE A 282 5.21 17.83 -0.07
C ILE A 282 4.00 18.58 -0.60
N ALA A 283 3.26 17.99 -1.53
CA ALA A 283 1.95 18.47 -1.94
C ALA A 283 1.04 17.26 -2.15
N SER A 284 0.11 17.04 -1.23
CA SER A 284 -0.81 15.91 -1.27
C SER A 284 -2.12 16.26 -0.56
N PRO A 285 -3.27 15.73 -1.01
CA PRO A 285 -4.42 15.61 -0.13
C PRO A 285 -3.98 15.01 1.21
N ALA A 286 -4.37 15.65 2.31
CA ALA A 286 -3.84 15.33 3.62
C ALA A 286 -4.20 13.89 4.02
N GLY A 287 -5.46 13.47 3.81
CA GLY A 287 -5.87 12.08 4.05
C GLY A 287 -5.06 11.06 3.24
N ASP A 288 -4.87 11.28 1.94
CA ASP A 288 -4.08 10.37 1.10
C ASP A 288 -2.61 10.27 1.56
N PHE A 289 -2.01 11.37 2.04
CA PHE A 289 -0.66 11.37 2.63
C PHE A 289 -0.56 10.49 3.87
N PHE A 290 -1.61 10.43 4.69
CA PHE A 290 -1.70 9.56 5.87
C PHE A 290 -2.27 8.16 5.56
N GLY A 291 -2.49 7.82 4.29
CA GLY A 291 -2.96 6.49 3.89
C GLY A 291 -4.47 6.28 4.05
N TYR A 292 -5.28 7.26 3.66
CA TYR A 292 -6.73 7.10 3.59
C TYR A 292 -7.12 6.29 2.35
N ALA A 293 -8.17 5.49 2.46
CA ALA A 293 -8.82 4.81 1.35
C ALA A 293 -10.14 5.52 1.05
N TRP A 294 -10.22 6.16 -0.12
CA TRP A 294 -11.41 6.87 -0.61
C TRP A 294 -11.99 7.90 0.36
N GLY A 295 -11.11 8.62 1.05
CA GLY A 295 -11.49 9.68 1.98
C GLY A 295 -11.65 9.24 3.43
N GLU A 296 -11.37 7.98 3.76
CA GLU A 296 -11.46 7.46 5.14
C GLU A 296 -10.12 6.89 5.65
N PRO A 297 -9.79 7.03 6.95
CA PRO A 297 -8.62 6.37 7.54
C PRO A 297 -8.56 4.87 7.23
N ALA A 298 -7.39 4.39 6.80
CA ALA A 298 -7.24 2.98 6.38
C ALA A 298 -5.91 2.33 6.79
N VAL A 299 -4.83 3.10 6.92
CA VAL A 299 -3.50 2.55 7.20
C VAL A 299 -3.11 2.69 8.66
N LYS A 300 -2.46 1.65 9.20
CA LYS A 300 -1.71 1.67 10.47
C LYS A 300 -0.33 1.04 10.26
N SER A 301 0.57 1.76 9.57
CA SER A 301 1.93 1.29 9.25
C SER A 301 2.97 1.74 10.28
N LEU A 302 4.24 1.42 10.03
CA LEU A 302 5.35 1.86 10.87
C LEU A 302 5.59 3.38 10.79
N LEU A 303 5.59 3.94 9.58
CA LEU A 303 6.01 5.33 9.35
C LEU A 303 4.86 6.30 9.11
N PHE A 304 3.68 5.83 8.69
CA PHE A 304 2.50 6.68 8.53
C PHE A 304 1.20 5.91 8.81
N GLY A 305 0.12 6.63 9.03
CA GLY A 305 -1.20 6.02 9.22
C GLY A 305 -2.07 6.81 10.18
N THR A 306 -3.10 6.13 10.68
CA THR A 306 -4.01 6.63 11.70
C THR A 306 -4.07 5.62 12.86
N SER A 307 -3.87 6.08 14.09
CA SER A 307 -4.11 5.29 15.30
C SER A 307 -4.75 6.16 16.36
N ASP A 308 -5.74 5.61 17.07
CA ASP A 308 -6.38 6.27 18.22
C ASP A 308 -6.91 7.68 17.90
N GLY A 309 -7.45 7.85 16.67
CA GLY A 309 -7.99 9.12 16.17
C GLY A 309 -6.93 10.17 15.81
N VAL A 310 -5.66 9.77 15.68
CA VAL A 310 -4.53 10.65 15.31
C VAL A 310 -3.89 10.15 14.02
N ASP A 311 -3.83 11.02 13.02
CA ASP A 311 -3.02 10.82 11.83
C ASP A 311 -1.55 11.09 12.16
N TYR A 312 -0.63 10.21 11.75
CA TYR A 312 0.80 10.32 12.05
C TYR A 312 1.66 10.07 10.82
N CYS A 313 2.80 10.76 10.77
CA CYS A 313 3.90 10.51 9.83
C CYS A 313 5.24 10.72 10.54
N TYR A 314 6.13 9.73 10.49
CA TYR A 314 7.43 9.68 11.15
C TYR A 314 8.60 9.58 10.17
N PHE A 315 8.41 9.86 8.88
CA PHE A 315 9.54 10.06 7.99
C PHE A 315 10.38 11.26 8.46
N PRO A 316 11.70 11.11 8.66
CA PRO A 316 12.57 12.26 8.96
C PRO A 316 12.68 13.19 7.75
N MET A 317 12.51 14.49 7.96
CA MET A 317 12.52 15.51 6.90
C MET A 317 13.58 16.57 7.24
N PRO A 318 14.87 16.35 6.87
CA PRO A 318 15.94 17.29 7.16
C PRO A 318 15.99 18.44 6.16
N PHE A 319 16.37 19.62 6.63
CA PHE A 319 16.50 20.85 5.85
C PHE A 319 17.67 21.72 6.36
N ASP A 320 18.13 22.65 5.53
CA ASP A 320 19.42 23.33 5.71
C ASP A 320 19.30 24.71 6.40
N LYS A 321 18.17 25.39 6.25
CA LYS A 321 17.95 26.80 6.61
C LYS A 321 16.61 27.02 7.28
N SER A 322 15.52 26.57 6.67
CA SER A 322 14.16 26.85 7.15
C SER A 322 13.16 25.80 6.70
N ALA A 323 12.04 25.71 7.40
CA ALA A 323 10.94 24.83 7.03
C ALA A 323 9.60 25.46 7.38
N ARG A 324 8.63 25.26 6.48
CA ARG A 324 7.24 25.69 6.66
C ARG A 324 6.33 24.53 6.30
N VAL A 325 5.42 24.18 7.19
CA VAL A 325 4.36 23.18 6.94
C VAL A 325 3.02 23.83 7.17
N GLU A 326 2.09 23.62 6.26
CA GLU A 326 0.76 24.23 6.27
C GLU A 326 -0.30 23.25 5.76
N LEU A 327 -1.54 23.48 6.22
CA LEU A 327 -2.73 22.89 5.64
C LEU A 327 -3.43 23.94 4.79
N TYR A 328 -3.70 23.61 3.53
CA TYR A 328 -4.44 24.44 2.61
C TYR A 328 -5.85 23.86 2.43
N ALA A 329 -6.86 24.60 2.89
CA ALA A 329 -8.24 24.28 2.60
C ALA A 329 -8.61 24.90 1.24
N GLU A 330 -8.98 24.05 0.29
CA GLU A 330 -9.41 24.50 -1.03
C GLU A 330 -10.73 25.30 -0.92
N PRO A 331 -11.01 26.24 -1.85
CA PRO A 331 -12.21 27.09 -1.77
C PRO A 331 -13.55 26.34 -1.72
N GLY A 332 -13.60 25.10 -2.23
CA GLY A 332 -14.79 24.25 -2.26
C GLY A 332 -15.08 23.48 -0.97
N LEU A 333 -14.28 23.66 0.08
CA LEU A 333 -14.50 23.06 1.39
C LEU A 333 -15.80 23.61 2.01
N ASP A 334 -16.81 22.76 2.16
CA ASP A 334 -18.16 23.10 2.62
C ASP A 334 -18.43 22.71 4.08
N ARG A 335 -17.38 22.36 4.82
CA ARG A 335 -17.45 22.01 6.24
C ARG A 335 -16.44 22.77 7.07
N SER A 336 -16.76 23.01 8.34
CA SER A 336 -15.79 23.53 9.31
C SER A 336 -14.81 22.42 9.71
N VAL A 337 -13.52 22.69 9.59
CA VAL A 337 -12.45 21.75 9.95
C VAL A 337 -11.64 22.36 11.07
N SER A 338 -11.73 21.80 12.27
CA SER A 338 -10.91 22.20 13.41
C SER A 338 -10.03 21.04 13.85
N LEU A 339 -8.73 21.30 14.02
CA LEU A 339 -7.77 20.27 14.40
C LEU A 339 -6.62 20.84 15.23
N THR A 340 -5.91 19.94 15.88
CA THR A 340 -4.62 20.17 16.54
C THR A 340 -3.53 19.51 15.72
N ALA A 341 -2.49 20.26 15.38
CA ALA A 341 -1.28 19.76 14.78
C ALA A 341 -0.16 19.71 15.82
N GLU A 342 0.57 18.60 15.89
CA GLU A 342 1.85 18.48 16.59
C GLU A 342 2.95 18.20 15.56
N VAL A 343 3.95 19.07 15.49
CA VAL A 343 5.16 18.84 14.69
C VAL A 343 6.34 18.63 15.63
N LEU A 344 6.99 17.48 15.49
CA LEU A 344 8.14 17.06 16.27
C LEU A 344 9.39 17.49 15.53
N PHE A 345 10.10 18.48 16.06
CA PHE A 345 11.26 19.10 15.45
C PHE A 345 12.53 18.78 16.23
N VAL A 346 13.65 18.54 15.54
CA VAL A 346 14.97 18.36 16.14
C VAL A 346 15.93 19.37 15.50
N PRO A 347 16.62 20.23 16.27
CA PRO A 347 17.57 21.23 15.77
C PRO A 347 18.92 20.60 15.38
N VAL A 348 18.89 19.51 14.62
CA VAL A 348 20.06 18.84 14.02
C VAL A 348 19.93 18.95 12.50
N PRO A 349 20.82 19.71 11.83
CA PRO A 349 20.71 19.99 10.41
C PRO A 349 20.86 18.74 9.54
N ARG A 350 20.53 18.88 8.26
CA ARG A 350 20.86 17.90 7.22
C ARG A 350 22.38 17.74 7.11
N ARG A 351 22.85 16.51 6.91
CA ARG A 351 24.25 16.19 6.58
C ARG A 351 24.45 16.24 5.05
N ASP A 352 25.68 16.42 4.60
CA ASP A 352 26.00 16.51 3.16
C ASP A 352 25.60 15.25 2.37
N ASN A 353 25.61 14.09 3.03
CA ASN A 353 25.21 12.81 2.45
C ASN A 353 23.73 12.45 2.68
N GLU A 354 22.89 13.38 3.11
CA GLU A 354 21.45 13.18 3.26
C GLU A 354 20.67 13.89 2.14
N GLY A 355 19.63 13.24 1.62
CA GLY A 355 18.62 13.87 0.76
C GLY A 355 17.54 14.60 1.56
N LYS A 356 16.78 15.46 0.88
CA LYS A 356 15.55 16.07 1.40
C LYS A 356 14.36 15.15 1.14
N PHE A 357 13.38 15.18 2.03
CA PHE A 357 12.16 14.38 1.88
C PHE A 357 11.17 15.05 0.92
N TYR A 358 10.59 14.25 0.03
CA TYR A 358 9.55 14.66 -0.90
C TYR A 358 8.39 13.67 -0.85
N ALA A 359 7.18 14.20 -1.06
CA ALA A 359 5.97 13.40 -1.23
C ALA A 359 5.16 13.93 -2.43
N LEU A 360 4.91 13.05 -3.39
CA LEU A 360 4.25 13.37 -4.66
C LEU A 360 2.93 12.64 -4.74
N TRP A 361 1.83 13.38 -4.89
CA TRP A 361 0.55 12.79 -5.21
C TRP A 361 0.30 12.87 -6.72
N ARG A 362 -0.13 11.76 -7.32
CA ARG A 362 -0.46 11.67 -8.76
C ARG A 362 -1.76 10.92 -8.96
N ARG A 363 -2.46 11.24 -10.05
CA ARG A 363 -3.66 10.53 -10.51
C ARG A 363 -3.70 10.47 -12.03
N GLU A 364 -4.13 9.33 -12.54
CA GLU A 364 -4.53 9.13 -13.93
C GLU A 364 -5.97 8.61 -13.92
N ASN A 365 -6.91 9.44 -14.39
CA ASN A 365 -8.33 9.10 -14.49
C ASN A 365 -8.90 9.64 -15.81
N PRO A 366 -9.05 8.79 -16.85
CA PRO A 366 -8.62 7.39 -16.89
C PRO A 366 -7.09 7.24 -16.98
N THR A 367 -6.57 6.05 -16.67
CA THR A 367 -5.24 5.57 -17.05
C THR A 367 -5.06 5.61 -18.56
N THR A 368 -3.82 5.58 -19.05
CA THR A 368 -3.56 5.60 -20.49
C THR A 368 -3.46 4.18 -21.05
N GLN A 369 -4.28 3.85 -22.04
CA GLN A 369 -4.21 2.55 -22.72
C GLN A 369 -2.81 2.30 -23.31
N GLY A 370 -2.27 1.11 -23.10
CA GLY A 370 -0.95 0.71 -23.60
C GLY A 370 0.23 1.31 -22.82
N LYS A 371 -0.02 2.02 -21.72
CA LYS A 371 1.04 2.60 -20.87
C LYS A 371 0.74 2.32 -19.40
N PRO A 372 1.72 1.90 -18.59
CA PRO A 372 1.49 1.69 -17.16
C PRO A 372 1.28 3.02 -16.42
N PHE A 373 0.67 2.95 -15.25
CA PHE A 373 0.55 4.10 -14.34
C PHE A 373 1.92 4.48 -13.80
N THR A 374 2.25 5.77 -13.80
CA THR A 374 3.56 6.25 -13.32
C THR A 374 3.48 6.84 -11.92
N PHE A 375 4.12 6.17 -10.95
CA PHE A 375 4.30 6.68 -9.59
C PHE A 375 5.28 7.84 -9.52
N VAL A 376 6.41 7.72 -10.21
CA VAL A 376 7.45 8.76 -10.28
C VAL A 376 8.36 8.51 -11.50
N GLU A 377 8.72 9.60 -12.17
CA GLU A 377 9.80 9.65 -13.15
C GLU A 377 10.68 10.86 -12.81
N THR A 378 11.94 10.65 -12.43
CA THR A 378 12.83 11.73 -12.00
C THR A 378 14.28 11.48 -12.37
N GLN A 379 15.03 12.56 -12.56
CA GLN A 379 16.48 12.57 -12.65
C GLN A 379 17.10 12.97 -11.30
N GLY A 380 18.40 12.73 -11.11
CA GLY A 380 19.17 13.11 -9.93
C GLY A 380 19.70 11.92 -9.12
N ARG A 381 20.01 12.16 -7.84
CA ARG A 381 20.46 11.14 -6.88
C ARG A 381 19.50 11.08 -5.69
N GLY A 382 19.06 9.89 -5.31
CA GLY A 382 18.12 9.70 -4.22
C GLY A 382 17.70 8.25 -4.04
N HIS A 383 16.59 8.03 -3.33
CA HIS A 383 15.99 6.72 -3.16
C HIS A 383 14.50 6.78 -2.82
N LEU A 384 13.72 5.88 -3.43
CA LEU A 384 12.31 5.65 -3.11
C LEU A 384 12.17 4.92 -1.77
N VAL A 385 11.30 5.41 -0.88
CA VAL A 385 11.09 4.84 0.47
C VAL A 385 9.65 4.47 0.79
N GLY A 386 8.69 4.79 -0.08
CA GLY A 386 7.36 4.21 0.01
C GLY A 386 6.43 4.66 -1.10
N VAL A 387 5.37 3.89 -1.28
CA VAL A 387 4.26 4.21 -2.17
C VAL A 387 2.94 3.83 -1.53
N ILE A 388 1.90 4.61 -1.81
CA ILE A 388 0.49 4.31 -1.55
C ILE A 388 -0.22 4.32 -2.90
N GLN A 389 -1.10 3.35 -3.14
CA GLN A 389 -1.90 3.25 -4.36
C GLN A 389 -3.38 3.06 -4.00
N GLN A 390 -4.25 3.80 -4.66
CA GLN A 390 -5.68 3.58 -4.73
C GLN A 390 -6.03 3.34 -6.19
N SER A 391 -6.76 2.26 -6.46
CA SER A 391 -7.13 1.80 -7.79
C SER A 391 -8.64 1.58 -7.85
N GLN A 392 -9.27 2.14 -8.87
CA GLN A 392 -10.69 1.99 -9.09
C GLN A 392 -11.00 1.67 -10.57
N GLY A 393 -11.82 0.67 -10.81
CA GLY A 393 -12.38 0.37 -12.12
C GLY A 393 -13.49 1.35 -12.49
N LEU A 394 -13.68 1.57 -13.79
CA LEU A 394 -14.79 2.39 -14.30
C LEU A 394 -16.13 1.64 -14.31
N GLU A 395 -16.08 0.33 -14.09
CA GLU A 395 -17.24 -0.54 -13.99
C GLU A 395 -17.26 -1.30 -12.66
N SER A 396 -18.47 -1.61 -12.20
CA SER A 396 -18.70 -2.32 -10.94
C SER A 396 -18.43 -3.82 -11.09
N GLY A 397 -17.90 -4.45 -10.04
CA GLY A 397 -17.76 -5.90 -9.96
C GLY A 397 -16.48 -6.47 -10.59
N ASN A 398 -15.64 -5.62 -11.17
CA ASN A 398 -14.38 -6.00 -11.81
C ASN A 398 -13.17 -5.38 -11.09
N THR A 399 -12.14 -6.18 -10.84
CA THR A 399 -10.87 -5.78 -10.22
C THR A 399 -9.64 -6.30 -10.98
N TYR A 400 -9.80 -6.84 -12.20
CA TYR A 400 -8.71 -7.38 -13.03
C TYR A 400 -7.61 -6.37 -13.37
N PHE A 401 -7.90 -5.07 -13.24
CA PHE A 401 -6.88 -4.03 -13.34
C PHE A 401 -5.73 -4.21 -12.34
N PHE A 402 -5.98 -4.89 -11.22
CA PHE A 402 -5.03 -5.10 -10.12
C PHE A 402 -4.16 -6.35 -10.31
N GLU A 403 -4.21 -7.01 -11.47
CA GLU A 403 -3.24 -8.05 -11.86
C GLU A 403 -1.89 -7.46 -12.31
N GLY A 404 -1.83 -6.16 -12.61
CA GLY A 404 -0.69 -5.57 -13.31
C GLY A 404 0.63 -5.57 -12.51
N ASP A 405 1.73 -5.83 -13.20
CA ASP A 405 3.08 -5.89 -12.64
C ASP A 405 3.67 -4.52 -12.29
N ASP A 406 4.39 -4.44 -11.17
CA ASP A 406 5.26 -3.29 -10.89
C ASP A 406 6.56 -3.38 -11.71
N GLN A 407 7.05 -2.23 -12.18
CA GLN A 407 8.32 -2.16 -12.91
C GLN A 407 9.14 -0.98 -12.40
N THR A 408 10.44 -1.22 -12.19
CA THR A 408 11.39 -0.17 -11.79
C THR A 408 12.58 -0.13 -12.72
N THR A 409 12.76 1.01 -13.38
CA THR A 409 13.98 1.34 -14.11
C THR A 409 14.82 2.30 -13.28
N ILE A 410 16.04 1.87 -12.93
CA ILE A 410 17.02 2.66 -12.16
C ILE A 410 18.21 2.94 -13.05
N ASP A 411 18.60 4.21 -13.17
CA ASP A 411 19.77 4.67 -13.93
C ASP A 411 19.84 4.14 -15.39
N GLY A 412 18.67 3.87 -15.99
CA GLY A 412 18.52 3.38 -17.36
C GLY A 412 18.42 1.85 -17.50
N GLU A 413 18.44 1.09 -16.42
CA GLU A 413 18.30 -0.38 -16.41
C GLU A 413 17.00 -0.80 -15.72
N LEU A 414 16.20 -1.65 -16.38
CA LEU A 414 15.06 -2.32 -15.74
C LEU A 414 15.61 -3.36 -14.75
N VAL A 415 15.50 -3.07 -13.45
CA VAL A 415 16.12 -3.86 -12.37
C VAL A 415 15.10 -4.60 -11.49
N ILE A 416 13.83 -4.23 -11.59
CA ILE A 416 12.72 -4.86 -10.88
C ILE A 416 11.57 -5.04 -11.86
N HIS A 417 11.04 -6.25 -11.90
CA HIS A 417 9.79 -6.60 -12.56
C HIS A 417 8.97 -7.47 -11.60
N GLY A 418 7.75 -7.05 -11.33
CA GLY A 418 6.80 -7.68 -10.42
C GLY A 418 6.16 -8.92 -10.98
N THR A 419 5.06 -9.35 -10.35
CA THR A 419 4.27 -10.53 -10.72
C THR A 419 2.76 -10.35 -10.50
N GLY A 420 2.35 -9.14 -10.12
CA GLY A 420 1.00 -8.78 -9.67
C GLY A 420 0.99 -7.49 -8.85
N SER A 421 -0.11 -6.74 -8.86
CA SER A 421 -0.19 -5.52 -8.06
C SER A 421 -0.26 -5.85 -6.58
N GLU A 422 -1.05 -6.84 -6.16
CA GLU A 422 -1.09 -7.25 -4.75
C GLU A 422 0.24 -7.84 -4.29
N ASP A 423 0.94 -8.52 -5.19
CA ASP A 423 2.23 -9.17 -4.94
C ASP A 423 3.31 -8.16 -4.55
N PHE A 424 3.36 -7.04 -5.28
CA PHE A 424 4.20 -5.90 -4.98
C PHE A 424 4.03 -5.40 -3.53
N TYR A 425 2.82 -5.53 -2.98
CA TYR A 425 2.44 -5.11 -1.62
C TYR A 425 2.48 -6.23 -0.56
N ASN A 426 3.13 -7.34 -0.87
CA ASN A 426 3.18 -8.58 -0.08
C ASN A 426 1.84 -9.29 0.11
N GLY A 427 0.86 -9.00 -0.73
CA GLY A 427 -0.41 -9.70 -0.81
C GLY A 427 -0.30 -11.03 -1.54
N GLY A 428 -1.45 -11.50 -2.01
CA GLY A 428 -1.59 -12.59 -2.96
C GLY A 428 -3.06 -12.94 -3.14
N TRP A 429 -3.44 -13.37 -4.35
CA TRP A 429 -4.75 -13.92 -4.65
C TRP A 429 -5.89 -12.96 -4.31
N TYR A 430 -5.89 -11.78 -4.93
CA TYR A 430 -6.65 -10.65 -4.40
C TYR A 430 -8.18 -10.83 -4.38
N ASP A 431 -8.72 -11.66 -5.27
CA ASP A 431 -10.16 -11.92 -5.39
C ASP A 431 -10.62 -13.24 -4.73
N VAL A 432 -9.84 -13.76 -3.77
CA VAL A 432 -10.17 -15.02 -3.09
C VAL A 432 -10.34 -14.82 -1.58
N ALA A 433 -11.52 -15.19 -1.06
CA ALA A 433 -11.87 -15.04 0.35
C ALA A 433 -10.80 -15.56 1.34
N GLY A 434 -10.62 -14.85 2.45
CA GLY A 434 -9.63 -15.10 3.50
C GLY A 434 -8.26 -14.46 3.27
N ARG A 435 -8.04 -13.79 2.13
CA ARG A 435 -6.77 -13.24 1.65
C ARG A 435 -6.83 -11.70 1.56
N TRP A 436 -6.61 -11.10 0.39
CA TRP A 436 -6.49 -9.65 0.19
C TRP A 436 -7.77 -8.84 0.40
N GLU A 437 -8.93 -9.49 0.39
CA GLU A 437 -10.26 -8.89 0.27
C GLU A 437 -10.73 -8.06 1.47
N THR A 438 -9.83 -7.73 2.40
CA THR A 438 -10.12 -6.96 3.62
C THR A 438 -8.98 -6.00 3.94
N ARG A 439 -9.32 -4.85 4.57
CA ARG A 439 -8.33 -3.91 5.10
C ARG A 439 -7.38 -4.62 6.06
N ARG A 440 -6.09 -4.61 5.77
CA ARG A 440 -5.05 -5.22 6.63
C ARG A 440 -3.77 -4.41 6.54
N SER A 441 -3.32 -3.93 7.69
CA SER A 441 -2.04 -3.22 7.82
C SER A 441 -0.98 -4.10 8.45
N PHE A 442 0.21 -4.11 7.85
CA PHE A 442 1.45 -4.65 8.40
C PHE A 442 2.46 -3.51 8.57
N PRO A 443 3.57 -3.70 9.30
CA PRO A 443 4.50 -2.60 9.55
C PRO A 443 5.01 -1.90 8.28
N LEU A 444 5.26 -2.64 7.20
CA LEU A 444 5.82 -2.10 5.96
C LEU A 444 4.93 -2.26 4.72
N SER A 445 3.77 -2.89 4.80
CA SER A 445 2.85 -2.97 3.67
C SER A 445 1.42 -3.27 4.11
N GLY A 446 0.46 -3.26 3.19
CA GLY A 446 -0.89 -3.69 3.50
C GLY A 446 -1.91 -3.37 2.41
N CYS A 447 -3.08 -4.02 2.52
CA CYS A 447 -4.27 -3.69 1.75
C CYS A 447 -5.01 -2.56 2.49
N ILE A 448 -5.14 -1.39 1.84
CA ILE A 448 -5.84 -0.26 2.47
C ILE A 448 -7.35 -0.47 2.39
N ASP A 449 -7.83 -1.20 1.38
CA ASP A 449 -9.21 -1.65 1.26
C ASP A 449 -9.43 -2.53 0.02
N TYR A 450 -10.54 -3.28 0.01
CA TYR A 450 -11.00 -4.05 -1.14
C TYR A 450 -12.52 -4.10 -1.18
N LYS A 451 -13.11 -3.49 -2.22
CA LYS A 451 -14.55 -3.41 -2.46
C LYS A 451 -14.84 -3.76 -3.91
N LYS A 452 -14.89 -5.06 -4.23
CA LYS A 452 -15.16 -5.56 -5.58
C LYS A 452 -16.42 -4.96 -6.22
N HIS A 453 -17.50 -4.82 -5.46
CA HIS A 453 -18.75 -4.23 -5.95
C HIS A 453 -18.60 -2.76 -6.36
N LEU A 454 -17.62 -2.03 -5.82
CA LEU A 454 -17.27 -0.67 -6.29
C LEU A 454 -16.11 -0.66 -7.29
N GLY A 455 -15.58 -1.83 -7.66
CA GLY A 455 -14.37 -1.96 -8.46
C GLY A 455 -13.17 -1.30 -7.79
N ARG A 456 -13.05 -1.37 -6.46
CA ARG A 456 -12.11 -0.56 -5.67
C ARG A 456 -11.13 -1.43 -4.90
N THR A 457 -9.83 -1.14 -4.99
CA THR A 457 -8.82 -1.67 -4.07
C THR A 457 -7.63 -0.71 -3.95
N GLY A 458 -6.70 -1.00 -3.05
CA GLY A 458 -5.47 -0.23 -2.93
C GLY A 458 -4.56 -0.82 -1.88
N ALA A 459 -3.38 -0.24 -1.78
CA ALA A 459 -2.33 -0.75 -0.93
C ALA A 459 -1.27 0.30 -0.59
N TYR A 460 -0.35 -0.10 0.28
CA TYR A 460 0.89 0.63 0.48
C TYR A 460 2.07 -0.32 0.69
N ARG A 461 3.27 0.18 0.39
CA ARG A 461 4.54 -0.45 0.77
C ARG A 461 5.57 0.61 1.17
N LEU A 462 6.32 0.32 2.23
CA LEU A 462 7.45 1.08 2.74
C LEU A 462 8.73 0.29 2.42
N PHE A 463 9.75 0.97 1.91
CA PHE A 463 11.03 0.38 1.58
C PHE A 463 12.07 0.88 2.58
N LEU A 464 12.61 -0.02 3.41
CA LEU A 464 13.66 0.30 4.37
C LEU A 464 15.02 -0.10 3.79
N GLY A 465 15.43 -1.35 4.02
CA GLY A 465 16.68 -1.90 3.48
C GLY A 465 16.65 -2.11 1.97
N ASP A 466 15.47 -2.38 1.40
CA ASP A 466 15.23 -2.56 -0.03
C ASP A 466 14.82 -1.26 -0.77
N ALA A 467 15.17 -0.08 -0.23
CA ALA A 467 14.88 1.21 -0.86
C ALA A 467 15.50 1.33 -2.26
N TYR A 468 14.74 1.87 -3.23
CA TYR A 468 15.18 1.92 -4.64
C TYR A 468 16.10 3.11 -4.87
N ALA A 469 17.39 2.89 -4.61
CA ALA A 469 18.43 3.89 -4.75
C ALA A 469 18.83 4.12 -6.20
N TYR A 470 18.91 5.39 -6.59
CA TYR A 470 19.28 5.85 -7.94
C TYR A 470 20.35 6.94 -7.87
N ARG A 471 21.24 6.99 -8.88
CA ARG A 471 22.34 7.97 -8.95
C ARG A 471 22.19 8.93 -10.13
N LYS A 472 21.35 8.60 -11.10
CA LYS A 472 21.05 9.38 -12.30
C LYS A 472 19.55 9.54 -12.53
N SER A 473 18.77 8.46 -12.41
CA SER A 473 17.35 8.48 -12.74
C SER A 473 16.55 7.35 -12.08
N LEU A 474 15.28 7.60 -11.81
CA LEU A 474 14.30 6.62 -11.35
C LEU A 474 13.02 6.74 -12.18
N LEU A 475 12.54 5.60 -12.68
CA LEU A 475 11.18 5.43 -13.20
C LEU A 475 10.53 4.25 -12.45
N GLN A 476 9.46 4.52 -11.72
CA GLN A 476 8.62 3.51 -11.06
C GLN A 476 7.23 3.55 -11.67
N THR A 477 6.80 2.41 -12.19
CA THR A 477 5.48 2.23 -12.82
C THR A 477 4.77 0.99 -12.28
N ILE A 478 3.47 0.88 -12.55
CA ILE A 478 2.70 -0.34 -12.35
C ILE A 478 1.67 -0.49 -13.46
N GLU A 479 1.52 -1.70 -13.96
CA GLU A 479 0.51 -1.99 -14.96
C GLU A 479 -0.90 -1.94 -14.37
N HIS A 480 -1.90 -1.75 -15.22
CA HIS A 480 -3.31 -1.62 -14.82
C HIS A 480 -4.24 -2.57 -15.57
N ALA A 481 -3.69 -3.71 -16.00
CA ALA A 481 -4.36 -4.85 -16.61
C ALA A 481 -3.46 -6.09 -16.48
N PRO A 482 -3.97 -7.32 -16.72
CA PRO A 482 -3.13 -8.52 -16.72
C PRO A 482 -2.04 -8.49 -17.79
N THR A 483 -2.30 -7.84 -18.93
CA THR A 483 -1.29 -7.67 -20.00
C THR A 483 -1.55 -6.39 -20.77
N GLY A 484 -0.50 -5.74 -21.26
CA GLY A 484 -0.61 -4.72 -22.30
C GLY A 484 -1.32 -3.42 -21.90
N ASN A 485 -1.71 -3.27 -20.63
CA ASN A 485 -2.34 -2.05 -20.10
C ASN A 485 -3.61 -1.67 -20.87
N ASP A 486 -4.48 -2.65 -21.18
CA ASP A 486 -5.64 -2.50 -22.06
C ASP A 486 -6.95 -2.08 -21.34
N LEU A 487 -6.98 -2.15 -20.01
CA LEU A 487 -8.11 -1.68 -19.20
C LEU A 487 -7.95 -0.20 -18.83
N LEU A 488 -9.02 0.59 -18.94
CA LEU A 488 -9.04 1.98 -18.47
C LEU A 488 -9.58 2.05 -17.05
N ASN A 489 -8.82 2.67 -16.15
CA ASN A 489 -9.10 2.71 -14.72
C ASN A 489 -8.80 4.09 -14.12
N ASP A 490 -9.13 4.30 -12.86
CA ASP A 490 -8.79 5.48 -12.07
C ASP A 490 -7.73 5.08 -11.03
N TYR A 491 -6.48 5.45 -11.29
CA TYR A 491 -5.36 5.17 -10.39
C TYR A 491 -4.87 6.48 -9.78
N CYS A 492 -4.68 6.50 -8.48
CA CYS A 492 -3.95 7.56 -7.81
C CYS A 492 -3.02 7.02 -6.73
N GLY A 493 -1.95 7.76 -6.43
CA GLY A 493 -1.00 7.32 -5.44
C GLY A 493 -0.18 8.44 -4.85
N VAL A 494 0.47 8.13 -3.73
CA VAL A 494 1.45 8.99 -3.06
C VAL A 494 2.79 8.29 -3.10
N THR A 495 3.79 8.98 -3.62
CA THR A 495 5.18 8.51 -3.69
C THR A 495 6.03 9.24 -2.65
N PHE A 496 6.74 8.50 -1.80
CA PHE A 496 7.66 9.04 -0.80
C PHE A 496 9.11 8.74 -1.20
N LEU A 497 9.95 9.76 -1.27
CA LEU A 497 11.37 9.60 -1.62
C LEU A 497 12.26 10.61 -0.89
N TYR A 498 13.54 10.25 -0.77
CA TYR A 498 14.60 11.20 -0.49
C TYR A 498 15.33 11.53 -1.78
N SER A 499 15.61 12.81 -2.00
CA SER A 499 16.39 13.25 -3.16
C SER A 499 17.38 14.34 -2.75
N GLN A 500 18.59 14.29 -3.29
CA GLN A 500 19.64 15.27 -3.03
C GLN A 500 19.20 16.66 -3.52
N ASP A 501 18.64 16.69 -4.72
CA ASP A 501 18.07 17.86 -5.38
C ASP A 501 16.56 17.72 -5.52
N ARG A 502 15.88 18.75 -6.02
CA ARG A 502 14.43 18.67 -6.28
C ARG A 502 14.16 17.62 -7.38
N PRO A 503 13.21 16.70 -7.18
CA PRO A 503 12.76 15.79 -8.24
C PRO A 503 12.33 16.56 -9.48
N THR A 504 12.64 16.03 -10.67
CA THR A 504 12.36 16.70 -11.94
C THR A 504 10.94 16.52 -12.46
N CYS A 505 10.16 15.61 -11.85
CA CYS A 505 8.74 15.47 -12.13
C CYS A 505 7.93 16.64 -11.60
N ASP A 506 6.73 16.83 -12.15
CA ASP A 506 5.79 17.81 -11.62
C ASP A 506 5.19 17.33 -10.29
N LEU A 507 5.24 18.21 -9.28
CA LEU A 507 4.63 18.03 -7.95
C LEU A 507 3.31 18.80 -7.82
N SER A 508 2.83 19.43 -8.89
CA SER A 508 1.57 20.17 -8.87
C SER A 508 0.38 19.23 -8.69
N LEU A 509 -0.63 19.70 -7.96
CA LEU A 509 -1.87 18.96 -7.78
C LEU A 509 -2.91 19.43 -8.80
N PRO A 510 -3.65 18.50 -9.44
CA PRO A 510 -4.90 18.81 -10.14
C PRO A 510 -5.89 19.53 -9.21
N ARG A 511 -6.90 20.22 -9.76
CA ARG A 511 -7.93 20.88 -8.93
C ARG A 511 -8.70 19.86 -8.09
N ALA A 512 -9.25 20.27 -6.94
CA ALA A 512 -9.96 19.37 -6.02
C ALA A 512 -11.04 18.51 -6.70
N GLU A 513 -11.82 19.08 -7.63
CA GLU A 513 -12.82 18.35 -8.44
C GLU A 513 -12.23 17.18 -9.24
N GLN A 514 -10.99 17.33 -9.74
CA GLN A 514 -10.24 16.31 -10.48
C GLN A 514 -9.54 15.33 -9.55
N ARG A 515 -9.53 15.56 -8.23
CA ARG A 515 -8.97 14.66 -7.22
C ARG A 515 -10.07 13.88 -6.48
N ALA A 516 -11.32 14.32 -6.55
CA ALA A 516 -12.42 13.70 -5.84
C ALA A 516 -12.60 12.21 -6.19
N VAL A 517 -12.98 11.42 -5.18
CA VAL A 517 -13.36 10.02 -5.32
C VAL A 517 -14.60 9.92 -6.22
N VAL A 518 -14.58 9.00 -7.19
CA VAL A 518 -15.67 8.81 -8.14
C VAL A 518 -16.58 7.69 -7.65
N ASP A 519 -17.81 7.99 -7.26
CA ASP A 519 -18.80 6.97 -6.89
C ASP A 519 -19.55 6.47 -8.13
N LEU A 520 -19.52 5.15 -8.36
CA LEU A 520 -20.27 4.52 -9.47
C LEU A 520 -21.78 4.65 -9.23
N LYS A 521 -22.53 5.00 -10.30
CA LYS A 521 -24.00 5.08 -10.22
C LYS A 521 -24.66 3.70 -10.19
N ARG A 522 -24.13 2.75 -10.96
CA ARG A 522 -24.64 1.38 -11.06
C ARG A 522 -23.69 0.42 -10.36
N ILE A 523 -24.18 -0.25 -9.33
CA ILE A 523 -23.41 -1.13 -8.46
C ILE A 523 -23.99 -2.53 -8.57
N VAL A 524 -23.12 -3.50 -8.86
CA VAL A 524 -23.43 -4.91 -9.06
C VAL A 524 -22.78 -5.69 -7.94
N PHE A 525 -23.60 -6.47 -7.27
CA PHE A 525 -23.16 -7.39 -6.24
C PHE A 525 -23.37 -8.82 -6.75
N ALA A 526 -22.31 -9.62 -6.80
CA ALA A 526 -22.35 -11.00 -7.28
C ALA A 526 -22.83 -11.97 -6.19
N ALA A 527 -24.11 -12.35 -6.21
CA ALA A 527 -24.77 -13.09 -5.14
C ALA A 527 -24.15 -14.45 -4.83
N TRP A 528 -23.49 -15.05 -5.82
CA TRP A 528 -22.82 -16.35 -5.70
C TRP A 528 -21.39 -16.28 -5.14
N TRP A 529 -20.79 -15.08 -4.98
CA TRP A 529 -19.39 -14.93 -4.59
C TRP A 529 -19.20 -14.36 -3.18
N ASN A 530 -19.16 -13.04 -3.04
CA ASN A 530 -18.61 -12.33 -1.88
C ASN A 530 -19.59 -11.36 -1.20
N ILE A 531 -20.89 -11.40 -1.53
CA ILE A 531 -21.88 -10.62 -0.77
C ILE A 531 -22.21 -11.33 0.54
N PRO A 532 -22.14 -10.65 1.69
CA PRO A 532 -22.71 -11.18 2.92
C PRO A 532 -24.23 -11.31 2.81
N ILE A 533 -24.77 -12.39 3.37
CA ILE A 533 -26.22 -12.66 3.35
C ILE A 533 -26.75 -12.94 4.75
N HIS A 534 -27.96 -12.49 5.01
CA HIS A 534 -28.79 -12.94 6.11
C HIS A 534 -29.95 -13.74 5.53
N ALA A 535 -30.08 -15.00 5.91
CA ALA A 535 -31.15 -15.85 5.44
C ALA A 535 -31.77 -16.59 6.61
N TYR A 536 -33.08 -16.74 6.58
CA TYR A 536 -33.83 -17.56 7.53
C TYR A 536 -34.81 -18.44 6.76
N SER A 537 -34.99 -19.66 7.25
CA SER A 537 -35.93 -20.61 6.69
C SER A 537 -36.54 -21.46 7.79
N TYR A 538 -37.86 -21.65 7.71
CA TYR A 538 -38.63 -22.30 8.76
C TYR A 538 -38.48 -23.84 8.70
N GLN A 539 -38.89 -24.47 7.59
CA GLN A 539 -38.72 -25.92 7.36
C GLN A 539 -38.51 -26.23 5.87
N ASN A 540 -37.81 -27.33 5.55
CA ASN A 540 -37.65 -27.86 4.17
C ASN A 540 -37.12 -26.86 3.12
N ALA A 541 -36.13 -26.04 3.48
CA ALA A 541 -35.46 -25.14 2.55
C ALA A 541 -33.97 -25.45 2.40
N SER A 542 -33.41 -25.10 1.24
CA SER A 542 -31.98 -25.14 0.97
C SER A 542 -31.49 -23.79 0.46
N LEU A 543 -30.29 -23.38 0.90
CA LEU A 543 -29.59 -22.21 0.42
C LEU A 543 -28.19 -22.62 -0.02
N VAL A 544 -27.96 -22.64 -1.33
CA VAL A 544 -26.74 -23.21 -1.91
C VAL A 544 -26.21 -22.32 -3.03
N LYS A 545 -24.89 -22.31 -3.19
CA LYS A 545 -24.25 -21.79 -4.40
C LYS A 545 -24.35 -22.88 -5.48
N GLY A 546 -24.92 -22.53 -6.63
CA GLY A 546 -25.11 -23.42 -7.76
C GLY A 546 -24.48 -22.83 -9.02
N GLY A 547 -24.16 -23.72 -9.96
CA GLY A 547 -23.70 -23.34 -11.28
C GLY A 547 -24.19 -24.32 -12.33
N GLU A 548 -24.67 -23.83 -13.45
CA GLU A 548 -25.11 -24.67 -14.57
C GLU A 548 -24.86 -23.98 -15.92
N LYS A 549 -24.95 -24.74 -17.00
CA LYS A 549 -24.82 -24.20 -18.36
C LYS A 549 -26.22 -23.84 -18.89
N ILE A 550 -26.49 -22.56 -19.09
CA ILE A 550 -27.76 -22.02 -19.62
C ILE A 550 -27.44 -21.23 -20.88
N ASP A 551 -28.11 -21.54 -21.99
CA ASP A 551 -27.89 -20.87 -23.29
C ASP A 551 -26.40 -20.77 -23.68
N ASP A 552 -25.70 -21.88 -23.52
CA ASP A 552 -24.26 -22.04 -23.72
C ASP A 552 -23.32 -21.23 -22.81
N GLN A 553 -23.86 -20.52 -21.82
CA GLN A 553 -23.09 -19.77 -20.82
C GLN A 553 -23.04 -20.51 -19.48
N ASN A 554 -21.87 -20.52 -18.84
CA ASN A 554 -21.77 -20.95 -17.45
C ASN A 554 -22.36 -19.86 -16.56
N VAL A 555 -23.45 -20.18 -15.86
CA VAL A 555 -24.15 -19.26 -14.97
C VAL A 555 -23.97 -19.73 -13.54
N GLN A 556 -23.40 -18.87 -12.70
CA GLN A 556 -23.29 -19.08 -11.25
C GLN A 556 -24.38 -18.27 -10.55
N PHE A 557 -25.00 -18.85 -9.52
CA PHE A 557 -26.09 -18.22 -8.77
C PHE A 557 -26.13 -18.70 -7.32
N LEU A 558 -26.77 -17.90 -6.46
CA LEU A 558 -27.23 -18.33 -5.15
C LEU A 558 -28.69 -18.79 -5.28
N SER A 559 -28.98 -20.01 -4.87
CA SER A 559 -30.30 -20.64 -4.98
C SER A 559 -30.91 -20.84 -3.61
N LEU A 560 -32.02 -20.15 -3.33
CA LEU A 560 -32.91 -20.45 -2.21
C LEU A 560 -34.08 -21.29 -2.72
N GLN A 561 -34.21 -22.54 -2.28
CA GLN A 561 -35.33 -23.42 -2.65
C GLN A 561 -36.16 -23.73 -1.42
N THR A 562 -37.48 -23.62 -1.51
CA THR A 562 -38.37 -23.73 -0.36
C THR A 562 -39.59 -24.58 -0.69
N ARG A 563 -40.26 -25.08 0.36
CA ARG A 563 -41.52 -25.80 0.26
C ARG A 563 -42.49 -25.34 1.36
N GLY A 564 -43.59 -24.75 0.95
CA GLY A 564 -44.64 -24.29 1.87
C GLY A 564 -44.27 -22.98 2.56
N GLY A 565 -45.08 -22.60 3.54
CA GLY A 565 -44.86 -21.44 4.40
C GLY A 565 -44.99 -21.85 5.87
N ASP A 566 -44.70 -20.91 6.77
CA ASP A 566 -44.80 -21.12 8.21
C ASP A 566 -45.65 -20.04 8.88
N THR A 567 -46.10 -20.28 10.12
CA THR A 567 -46.90 -19.31 10.89
C THR A 567 -46.15 -18.00 11.12
N PHE A 568 -44.82 -18.05 11.12
CA PHE A 568 -43.96 -16.88 11.33
C PHE A 568 -43.59 -16.14 10.03
N GLY A 569 -44.01 -16.61 8.84
CA GLY A 569 -43.90 -15.85 7.60
C GLY A 569 -43.34 -16.59 6.39
N HIS A 570 -42.91 -15.80 5.40
CA HIS A 570 -42.33 -16.27 4.13
C HIS A 570 -40.82 -16.53 4.27
N HIS A 571 -40.32 -17.50 3.50
CA HIS A 571 -38.88 -17.70 3.36
C HIS A 571 -38.23 -16.50 2.67
N PHE A 572 -37.01 -16.15 3.10
CA PHE A 572 -36.32 -14.98 2.58
C PHE A 572 -34.80 -15.14 2.50
N VAL A 573 -34.21 -14.32 1.64
CA VAL A 573 -32.78 -14.03 1.61
C VAL A 573 -32.60 -12.51 1.59
N SER A 574 -31.71 -12.01 2.43
CA SER A 574 -31.34 -10.61 2.52
C SER A 574 -29.88 -10.43 2.17
N PHE A 575 -29.59 -9.50 1.26
CA PHE A 575 -28.23 -9.20 0.80
C PHE A 575 -27.74 -7.91 1.45
N ALA A 576 -26.60 -7.96 2.12
CA ALA A 576 -25.93 -6.79 2.67
C ALA A 576 -25.18 -6.05 1.55
N CYS A 577 -25.82 -5.03 0.99
CA CYS A 577 -25.32 -4.25 -0.14
C CYS A 577 -24.71 -2.94 0.37
N GLU A 578 -23.38 -2.82 0.30
CA GLU A 578 -22.67 -1.58 0.65
C GLU A 578 -22.72 -0.58 -0.51
N LEU A 579 -23.31 0.59 -0.26
CA LEU A 579 -23.44 1.65 -1.25
C LEU A 579 -22.45 2.78 -0.99
N PRO A 580 -21.88 3.38 -2.04
CA PRO A 580 -20.89 4.43 -1.88
C PRO A 580 -21.54 5.75 -1.49
N ALA A 581 -22.85 5.96 -1.63
CA ALA A 581 -23.49 7.21 -1.25
C ALA A 581 -24.96 6.97 -0.88
N ALA A 582 -25.51 7.84 -0.04
CA ALA A 582 -26.95 7.88 0.18
C ALA A 582 -27.68 8.38 -1.08
N GLY A 583 -28.94 7.99 -1.23
CA GLY A 583 -29.80 8.47 -2.30
C GLY A 583 -30.92 7.50 -2.65
N ARG A 584 -31.61 7.80 -3.75
CA ARG A 584 -32.67 6.96 -4.28
C ARG A 584 -32.10 5.97 -5.29
N TYR A 585 -32.42 4.69 -5.13
CA TYR A 585 -31.87 3.61 -5.95
C TYR A 585 -32.98 2.76 -6.55
N LYS A 586 -32.87 2.48 -7.85
CA LYS A 586 -33.60 1.37 -8.49
C LYS A 586 -32.91 0.07 -8.09
N ILE A 587 -33.70 -0.88 -7.60
CA ILE A 587 -33.22 -2.21 -7.24
C ILE A 587 -33.66 -3.18 -8.32
N ALA A 588 -32.68 -3.91 -8.86
CA ALA A 588 -32.91 -4.95 -9.85
C ALA A 588 -32.11 -6.21 -9.52
N VAL A 589 -32.49 -7.33 -10.15
CA VAL A 589 -31.74 -8.58 -10.05
C VAL A 589 -31.47 -9.17 -11.43
N ASP A 590 -30.29 -9.76 -11.58
CA ASP A 590 -30.06 -10.78 -12.60
C ASP A 590 -30.36 -12.14 -11.96
N ALA A 591 -31.14 -12.98 -12.62
CA ALA A 591 -31.66 -14.22 -12.05
C ALA A 591 -31.81 -15.32 -13.10
N VAL A 592 -32.03 -16.56 -12.63
CA VAL A 592 -32.44 -17.68 -13.46
C VAL A 592 -33.94 -17.88 -13.30
N LYS A 593 -34.70 -17.68 -14.39
CA LYS A 593 -36.10 -18.12 -14.46
C LYS A 593 -36.14 -19.60 -14.78
N GLY A 594 -37.17 -20.32 -14.34
CA GLY A 594 -37.30 -21.75 -14.63
C GLY A 594 -38.48 -22.47 -13.99
N PRO A 595 -38.60 -23.79 -14.21
CA PRO A 595 -39.82 -24.53 -13.88
C PRO A 595 -40.11 -24.64 -12.38
N ALA A 596 -39.10 -24.46 -11.53
CA ALA A 596 -39.23 -24.56 -10.08
C ALA A 596 -39.20 -23.19 -9.37
N GLN A 597 -39.12 -22.09 -10.13
CA GLN A 597 -38.97 -20.75 -9.56
C GLN A 597 -40.31 -20.21 -9.03
N GLY A 598 -40.23 -19.38 -7.99
CA GLY A 598 -41.36 -18.79 -7.28
C GLY A 598 -41.64 -17.34 -7.67
N GLN A 599 -42.60 -16.76 -6.96
CA GLN A 599 -42.94 -15.34 -7.00
C GLN A 599 -42.22 -14.63 -5.86
N VAL A 600 -41.42 -13.61 -6.20
CA VAL A 600 -40.52 -12.94 -5.25
C VAL A 600 -40.86 -11.47 -5.15
N GLN A 601 -40.78 -10.90 -3.95
CA GLN A 601 -41.02 -9.48 -3.70
C GLN A 601 -39.92 -8.89 -2.81
N LEU A 602 -39.49 -7.67 -3.13
CA LEU A 602 -38.60 -6.87 -2.29
C LEU A 602 -39.40 -6.25 -1.14
N SER A 603 -38.85 -6.29 0.08
CA SER A 603 -39.52 -5.75 1.27
C SER A 603 -38.58 -4.94 2.15
N VAL A 604 -39.14 -3.99 2.92
CA VAL A 604 -38.49 -3.29 4.03
C VAL A 604 -39.48 -3.30 5.19
N ASP A 605 -39.07 -3.81 6.36
CA ASP A 605 -39.93 -3.94 7.55
C ASP A 605 -41.31 -4.56 7.25
N GLU A 606 -41.31 -5.72 6.59
CA GLU A 606 -42.52 -6.43 6.10
C GLU A 606 -43.32 -5.70 5.01
N ALA A 607 -43.10 -4.41 4.76
CA ALA A 607 -43.81 -3.67 3.73
C ALA A 607 -43.24 -3.97 2.33
N PRO A 608 -44.10 -4.22 1.31
CA PRO A 608 -43.67 -4.47 -0.06
C PRO A 608 -43.16 -3.20 -0.74
N MET A 609 -41.98 -3.25 -1.35
CA MET A 609 -41.28 -2.09 -1.91
C MET A 609 -41.24 -2.06 -3.45
N GLY A 610 -42.02 -2.94 -4.07
CA GLY A 610 -42.13 -3.06 -5.51
C GLY A 610 -43.06 -4.20 -5.92
N PRO A 611 -43.11 -4.53 -7.22
CA PRO A 611 -43.98 -5.58 -7.71
C PRO A 611 -43.59 -6.94 -7.14
N MET A 612 -44.58 -7.81 -6.99
CA MET A 612 -44.33 -9.24 -6.88
C MET A 612 -43.96 -9.76 -8.28
N VAL A 613 -42.77 -10.32 -8.44
CA VAL A 613 -42.24 -10.75 -9.73
C VAL A 613 -42.26 -12.26 -9.83
N ASP A 614 -42.86 -12.78 -10.91
CA ASP A 614 -42.91 -14.21 -11.19
C ASP A 614 -41.67 -14.68 -11.96
N PHE A 615 -40.83 -15.48 -11.31
CA PHE A 615 -39.63 -16.06 -11.89
C PHE A 615 -39.89 -17.40 -12.61
N TYR A 616 -41.13 -17.88 -12.70
CA TYR A 616 -41.48 -19.07 -13.45
C TYR A 616 -41.19 -18.95 -14.96
N ALA A 617 -40.64 -20.02 -15.55
CA ALA A 617 -40.57 -20.25 -16.98
C ALA A 617 -40.56 -21.76 -17.28
N GLU A 618 -41.06 -22.19 -18.44
CA GLU A 618 -41.10 -23.62 -18.81
C GLU A 618 -39.71 -24.26 -18.96
N LYS A 619 -38.68 -23.45 -19.21
CA LYS A 619 -37.29 -23.86 -19.28
C LYS A 619 -36.44 -22.91 -18.46
N ARG A 620 -35.31 -23.42 -17.96
CA ARG A 620 -34.32 -22.57 -17.30
C ARG A 620 -33.74 -21.59 -18.32
N GLN A 621 -33.73 -20.31 -17.97
CA GLN A 621 -33.19 -19.24 -18.78
C GLN A 621 -32.63 -18.12 -17.90
N ARG A 622 -31.52 -17.52 -18.32
CA ARG A 622 -30.97 -16.35 -17.64
C ARG A 622 -31.78 -15.12 -18.01
N VAL A 623 -32.03 -14.25 -17.03
CA VAL A 623 -32.67 -12.95 -17.27
C VAL A 623 -31.91 -11.88 -16.49
N ALA A 624 -31.77 -10.70 -17.09
CA ALA A 624 -30.99 -9.61 -16.54
C ALA A 624 -31.87 -8.38 -16.25
N GLY A 625 -31.52 -7.64 -15.20
CA GLY A 625 -32.12 -6.33 -14.89
C GLY A 625 -33.61 -6.39 -14.51
N VAL A 626 -34.07 -7.46 -13.88
CA VAL A 626 -35.46 -7.57 -13.41
C VAL A 626 -35.69 -6.55 -12.31
N GLN A 627 -36.54 -5.55 -12.56
CA GLN A 627 -36.82 -4.49 -11.60
C GLN A 627 -37.64 -5.03 -10.42
N MET A 628 -37.11 -4.85 -9.21
CA MET A 628 -37.69 -5.35 -7.96
C MET A 628 -38.30 -4.22 -7.11
N GLY A 629 -37.88 -2.97 -7.32
CA GLY A 629 -38.42 -1.81 -6.60
C GLY A 629 -37.56 -0.57 -6.70
N THR A 630 -37.88 0.45 -5.91
CA THR A 630 -37.06 1.66 -5.75
C THR A 630 -37.07 2.07 -4.28
N LEU A 631 -35.89 2.28 -3.72
CA LEU A 631 -35.70 2.54 -2.29
C LEU A 631 -34.84 3.78 -2.08
N ASP A 632 -35.10 4.52 -1.01
CA ASP A 632 -34.16 5.49 -0.47
C ASP A 632 -33.21 4.73 0.46
N LEU A 633 -31.92 4.74 0.12
CA LEU A 633 -30.87 3.97 0.79
C LEU A 633 -29.78 4.89 1.33
N VAL A 634 -29.09 4.43 2.37
CA VAL A 634 -28.02 5.19 3.04
C VAL A 634 -26.65 4.85 2.45
N GLU A 635 -25.66 5.71 2.67
CA GLU A 635 -24.26 5.36 2.44
C GLU A 635 -23.83 4.24 3.41
N GLY A 636 -23.03 3.29 2.92
CA GLY A 636 -22.66 2.09 3.66
C GLY A 636 -23.64 0.94 3.45
N THR A 637 -23.71 0.03 4.41
CA THR A 637 -24.43 -1.24 4.28
C THR A 637 -25.95 -1.07 4.36
N ASN A 638 -26.66 -1.58 3.34
CA ASN A 638 -28.12 -1.66 3.29
C ASN A 638 -28.54 -3.13 3.12
N ASN A 639 -29.51 -3.59 3.90
CA ASN A 639 -30.02 -4.96 3.81
C ASN A 639 -31.22 -5.02 2.86
N LEU A 640 -31.06 -5.67 1.71
CA LEU A 640 -32.11 -5.82 0.70
C LEU A 640 -32.78 -7.19 0.84
N LEU A 641 -33.99 -7.21 1.38
CA LEU A 641 -34.73 -8.41 1.73
C LEU A 641 -35.66 -8.86 0.59
N PHE A 642 -35.42 -10.06 0.06
CA PHE A 642 -36.23 -10.70 -0.97
C PHE A 642 -37.00 -11.87 -0.39
N LYS A 643 -38.33 -11.85 -0.50
CA LYS A 643 -39.24 -12.88 0.03
C LYS A 643 -39.88 -13.69 -1.07
N ILE A 644 -39.95 -14.99 -0.88
CA ILE A 644 -40.72 -15.87 -1.76
C ILE A 644 -42.17 -15.86 -1.28
N MET A 645 -43.01 -15.10 -1.98
CA MET A 645 -44.42 -14.86 -1.62
C MET A 645 -45.33 -16.02 -2.04
N GLY A 646 -44.92 -16.79 -3.05
CA GLY A 646 -45.70 -17.88 -3.61
C GLY A 646 -45.05 -18.47 -4.86
N HIS A 647 -45.86 -19.05 -5.74
CA HIS A 647 -45.42 -19.60 -7.02
C HIS A 647 -46.54 -19.53 -8.06
N ASN A 648 -46.16 -19.59 -9.34
CA ASN A 648 -47.09 -19.86 -10.43
C ASN A 648 -47.74 -21.25 -10.28
N GLU A 649 -48.99 -21.43 -10.69
CA GLU A 649 -49.69 -22.73 -10.65
C GLU A 649 -48.98 -23.82 -11.47
N LYS A 650 -48.25 -23.42 -12.53
CA LYS A 650 -47.45 -24.34 -13.35
C LYS A 650 -46.06 -24.60 -12.79
N SER A 651 -45.68 -23.92 -11.70
CA SER A 651 -44.36 -24.10 -11.10
C SER A 651 -44.30 -25.41 -10.31
N GLN A 652 -43.16 -26.07 -10.40
CA GLN A 652 -42.85 -27.31 -9.68
C GLN A 652 -42.31 -27.03 -8.27
N GLY A 653 -42.13 -25.76 -7.89
CA GLY A 653 -41.54 -25.38 -6.61
C GLY A 653 -41.60 -23.88 -6.29
N GLN A 654 -40.92 -23.51 -5.21
CA GLN A 654 -40.77 -22.14 -4.73
C GLN A 654 -39.28 -21.83 -4.58
N ALA A 655 -38.61 -21.60 -5.71
CA ALA A 655 -37.18 -21.26 -5.74
C ALA A 655 -36.93 -19.80 -6.11
N PHE A 656 -35.77 -19.29 -5.70
CA PHE A 656 -35.21 -18.03 -6.16
C PHE A 656 -33.71 -18.20 -6.42
N ASP A 657 -33.37 -18.29 -7.71
CA ASP A 657 -31.98 -18.42 -8.19
C ASP A 657 -31.49 -17.04 -8.65
N VAL A 658 -30.68 -16.37 -7.82
CA VAL A 658 -30.18 -15.01 -8.06
C VAL A 658 -28.70 -15.00 -8.41
N ILE A 659 -28.38 -14.32 -9.51
CA ILE A 659 -27.02 -14.16 -10.05
C ILE A 659 -26.40 -12.89 -9.46
N ASN A 660 -27.07 -11.75 -9.64
CA ASN A 660 -26.62 -10.45 -9.18
C ASN A 660 -27.75 -9.67 -8.52
N VAL A 661 -27.40 -8.88 -7.49
CA VAL A 661 -28.22 -7.77 -7.01
C VAL A 661 -27.64 -6.48 -7.56
N ILE A 662 -28.48 -5.62 -8.12
CA ILE A 662 -28.08 -4.38 -8.79
C ILE A 662 -28.75 -3.20 -8.11
N CYS A 663 -27.95 -2.23 -7.70
CA CYS A 663 -28.40 -0.94 -7.19
C CYS A 663 -27.97 0.15 -8.16
N GLU A 664 -28.93 0.83 -8.78
CA GLU A 664 -28.66 1.93 -9.69
C GLU A 664 -29.21 3.25 -9.13
N LYS A 665 -28.31 4.19 -8.84
CA LYS A 665 -28.67 5.49 -8.29
C LYS A 665 -29.49 6.27 -9.32
N VAL A 666 -30.61 6.81 -8.88
CA VAL A 666 -31.45 7.74 -9.64
C VAL A 666 -30.99 9.15 -9.30
N ASP A 667 -30.80 9.96 -10.34
CA ASP A 667 -30.45 11.38 -10.20
C ASP A 667 -31.63 12.21 -9.66
#